data_AF-A0A926GY49-F1
#
_entry.id   AF-A0A926GY49-F1
#
_cell.length_a   1.000
_cell.length_b   1.000
_cell.length_c   1.000
_cell.angle_alpha   90.00
_cell.angle_beta   90.00
_cell.angle_gamma   90.00
#
_symmetry.space_group_name_H-M   'P 1'
#
loop_
_entity.id
_entity.type
_entity.pdbx_description
1 polymer ?
#
loop_
_entity_poly.entity_id
_entity_poly.type
_entity_poly.pdbx_seq_one_letter_code
_entity_poly.pdbx_strand_id
1 'polypeptide(L)'
;RYAALVLSYGNTYPDEAFANLRNFHRRGGSFITTGVPFTHPVRRVAAPDGSNRREWRDLGHTDTAARFGADGIGVGGFTGGGAGFPVTIPEGDPWHLRGVVTPAPSIAPMPQWLDPASLPTGARIVPALGDAKRPLAALLVHTGGNFAGAVDAWTMRGYTPDRDDYETRQIIARASVAVLEKRGVLDAAQKEAALQRLDDLPRPTIYTDLVLPTPKRAYPTLQPKMPPPARHLRVADVRKLSPDEKLLLISLQGIVNRTQPRIYLLFDNDDMVWLREMQKQRHTDAPVVLSNPFALLAAFKSEYKGAVVCDPAIYVSPCVAVAIAGTDDLLIAKTPELAQRFGLTVTTDLRGKFKSNADALAYVRTDIFPRLDPYLTISLDPSRYDQGGLDQIIAARGSAFWITGVKRQRLPGANGEAETKEVRNLLKIMPLGAVVRGFWWNGDGGGMDEEAGVAMASRLGKVTIVSDLITNLSVHSGVPADTLRQKPRPPAPPFDRTKTYVAFTMSDGDNLCTWRGYFRRYFEDPARGSVPVGWGMGPAIIDLAPGWAKWYYDAATPNDEFFCDVSGAAYLYPPEWGLSLKDRPQALRSFYDLTQDYMNRMDMKTVRLMNTNTANIAQVGALLPKVEYFVPDYGHQGGEIYNDLTYTLPTGQSVFRAITNGAGPENFAAQIRKRAGKNRPAFVNAFIYNWTSNISDLKKTMELLGDDYVAVLPSQLDALYRASREKTVAPP
;
A
#
# COMPACT_ATOMS: atom_id res chain seq x y z
N ARG A 1 -31.86 -23.32 -17.72
CA ARG A 1 -31.89 -21.86 -17.43
C ARG A 1 -30.58 -21.17 -17.79
N TYR A 2 -29.42 -21.73 -17.44
CA TYR A 2 -28.11 -21.13 -17.77
C TYR A 2 -27.34 -22.07 -18.69
N ALA A 3 -26.73 -21.52 -19.76
CA ALA A 3 -25.87 -22.27 -20.67
C ALA A 3 -24.42 -22.34 -20.19
N ALA A 4 -23.96 -21.28 -19.52
CA ALA A 4 -22.64 -21.18 -18.94
C ALA A 4 -22.67 -20.45 -17.59
N LEU A 5 -21.67 -20.71 -16.74
CA LEU A 5 -21.45 -20.05 -15.46
C LEU A 5 -20.05 -19.41 -15.44
N VAL A 6 -19.97 -18.13 -15.10
CA VAL A 6 -18.69 -17.42 -14.93
C VAL A 6 -18.25 -17.57 -13.48
N LEU A 7 -17.08 -18.19 -13.29
CA LEU A 7 -16.43 -18.39 -12.00
C LEU A 7 -15.24 -17.42 -11.92
N SER A 8 -15.54 -16.15 -11.60
CA SER A 8 -14.61 -15.02 -11.68
C SER A 8 -13.48 -15.04 -10.64
N TYR A 9 -13.66 -15.77 -9.55
CA TYR A 9 -12.64 -16.17 -8.57
C TYR A 9 -13.31 -17.09 -7.55
N GLY A 10 -12.63 -18.15 -7.11
CA GLY A 10 -13.15 -18.97 -6.02
C GLY A 10 -12.49 -20.33 -5.97
N ASN A 11 -11.58 -20.50 -5.02
CA ASN A 11 -10.78 -21.72 -4.90
C ASN A 11 -11.57 -22.92 -4.32
N THR A 12 -12.67 -22.64 -3.62
CA THR A 12 -13.38 -23.64 -2.82
C THR A 12 -14.88 -23.34 -2.79
N TYR A 13 -15.69 -24.39 -2.85
CA TYR A 13 -17.14 -24.29 -2.73
C TYR A 13 -17.65 -25.22 -1.63
N PRO A 14 -18.72 -24.87 -0.90
CA PRO A 14 -19.39 -25.83 -0.03
C PRO A 14 -19.68 -27.13 -0.78
N ASP A 15 -19.53 -28.27 -0.10
CA ASP A 15 -19.64 -29.61 -0.70
C ASP A 15 -20.89 -29.80 -1.58
N GLU A 16 -22.05 -29.35 -1.10
CA GLU A 16 -23.31 -29.38 -1.87
C GLU A 16 -23.25 -28.50 -3.12
N ALA A 17 -22.65 -27.31 -3.03
CA ALA A 17 -22.48 -26.42 -4.18
C ALA A 17 -21.51 -27.03 -5.20
N PHE A 18 -20.43 -27.65 -4.73
CA PHE A 18 -19.48 -28.37 -5.59
C PHE A 18 -20.16 -29.53 -6.35
N ALA A 19 -20.96 -30.34 -5.66
CA ALA A 19 -21.73 -31.41 -6.29
C ALA A 19 -22.72 -30.88 -7.34
N ASN A 20 -23.38 -29.76 -7.07
CA ASN A 20 -24.30 -29.12 -8.01
C ASN A 20 -23.57 -28.58 -9.25
N LEU A 21 -22.42 -27.93 -9.08
CA LEU A 21 -21.57 -27.47 -10.19
C LEU A 21 -21.10 -28.65 -11.04
N ARG A 22 -20.63 -29.74 -10.42
CA ARG A 22 -20.22 -30.95 -11.14
C ARG A 22 -21.37 -31.58 -11.92
N ASN A 23 -22.56 -31.65 -11.33
CA ASN A 23 -23.76 -32.16 -12.01
C ASN A 23 -24.20 -31.26 -13.16
N PHE A 24 -24.09 -29.93 -13.01
CA PHE A 24 -24.32 -28.98 -14.10
C PHE A 24 -23.35 -29.25 -15.27
N HIS A 25 -22.07 -29.42 -14.99
CA HIS A 25 -21.06 -29.71 -16.02
C HIS A 25 -21.29 -31.06 -16.71
N ARG A 26 -21.57 -32.12 -15.95
CA ARG A 26 -21.89 -33.46 -16.50
C ARG A 26 -23.10 -33.47 -17.44
N ARG A 27 -24.00 -32.49 -17.31
CA ARG A 27 -25.17 -32.31 -18.19
C ARG A 27 -24.86 -31.42 -19.40
N GLY A 28 -23.58 -31.16 -19.68
CA GLY A 28 -23.12 -30.28 -20.77
C GLY A 28 -23.16 -28.79 -20.42
N GLY A 29 -23.33 -28.43 -19.15
CA GLY A 29 -23.15 -27.05 -18.69
C GLY A 29 -21.70 -26.61 -18.85
N SER A 30 -21.47 -25.32 -19.03
CA SER A 30 -20.15 -24.75 -19.35
C SER A 30 -19.64 -23.81 -18.28
N PHE A 31 -18.33 -23.77 -18.05
CA PHE A 31 -17.67 -22.89 -17.10
C PHE A 31 -16.73 -21.91 -17.79
N ILE A 32 -16.76 -20.65 -17.37
CA ILE A 32 -15.72 -19.66 -17.69
C ILE A 32 -14.93 -19.42 -16.42
N THR A 33 -13.69 -19.86 -16.40
CA THR A 33 -12.81 -19.83 -15.23
C THR A 33 -11.67 -18.86 -15.43
N THR A 34 -11.25 -18.16 -14.37
CA THR A 34 -10.16 -17.17 -14.41
C THR A 34 -9.20 -17.35 -13.25
N GLY A 35 -7.89 -17.20 -13.53
CA GLY A 35 -6.83 -17.31 -12.53
C GLY A 35 -6.57 -18.77 -12.13
N VAL A 36 -6.34 -19.02 -10.84
CA VAL A 36 -6.13 -20.37 -10.30
C VAL A 36 -7.50 -21.02 -10.09
N PRO A 37 -8.01 -21.89 -10.98
CA PRO A 37 -9.37 -22.37 -10.89
C PRO A 37 -9.38 -23.60 -9.99
N PHE A 38 -9.29 -23.38 -8.68
CA PHE A 38 -9.57 -24.46 -7.76
C PHE A 38 -11.08 -24.56 -7.60
N THR A 39 -11.65 -25.72 -7.86
CA THR A 39 -12.99 -26.03 -7.38
C THR A 39 -12.84 -27.31 -6.60
N HIS A 40 -12.67 -27.20 -5.29
CA HIS A 40 -12.77 -28.36 -4.42
C HIS A 40 -13.78 -28.12 -3.31
N PRO A 41 -14.40 -29.19 -2.79
CA PRO A 41 -15.39 -29.06 -1.75
C PRO A 41 -14.74 -28.63 -0.42
N VAL A 42 -15.41 -27.74 0.29
CA VAL A 42 -15.18 -27.46 1.70
C VAL A 42 -16.42 -27.81 2.51
N ARG A 43 -16.23 -28.19 3.76
CA ARG A 43 -17.33 -28.50 4.67
C ARG A 43 -17.15 -27.79 5.98
N ARG A 44 -18.24 -27.23 6.48
CA ARG A 44 -18.27 -26.56 7.78
C ARG A 44 -18.32 -27.60 8.89
N VAL A 45 -17.21 -27.77 9.62
CA VAL A 45 -17.06 -28.74 10.71
C VAL A 45 -16.97 -28.03 12.06
N ALA A 46 -17.14 -28.76 13.16
CA ALA A 46 -16.88 -28.23 14.50
C ALA A 46 -15.39 -27.87 14.64
N ALA A 47 -15.10 -26.75 15.32
CA ALA A 47 -13.73 -26.35 15.59
C ALA A 47 -13.01 -27.43 16.44
N PRO A 48 -11.73 -27.73 16.19
CA PRO A 48 -11.00 -28.78 16.91
C PRO A 48 -10.77 -28.45 18.39
N ASP A 49 -10.95 -27.19 18.79
CA ASP A 49 -10.71 -26.65 20.13
C ASP A 49 -11.85 -26.92 21.13
N GLY A 50 -12.87 -27.68 20.73
CA GLY A 50 -14.03 -28.00 21.57
C GLY A 50 -15.00 -26.83 21.77
N SER A 51 -14.78 -25.69 21.10
CA SER A 51 -15.71 -24.56 21.13
C SER A 51 -16.94 -24.82 20.24
N ASN A 52 -18.03 -24.10 20.49
CA ASN A 52 -19.22 -24.11 19.63
C ASN A 52 -18.99 -23.41 18.26
N ARG A 53 -17.76 -23.00 17.95
CA ARG A 53 -17.43 -22.39 16.66
C ARG A 53 -17.39 -23.47 15.58
N ARG A 54 -17.71 -23.07 14.36
CA ARG A 54 -17.61 -23.93 13.18
C ARG A 54 -16.65 -23.33 12.17
N GLU A 55 -15.74 -24.13 11.66
CA GLU A 55 -14.69 -23.74 10.74
C GLU A 55 -14.85 -24.45 9.39
N TRP A 56 -14.40 -23.80 8.32
CA TRP A 56 -14.40 -24.42 6.99
C TRP A 56 -13.21 -25.38 6.91
N ARG A 57 -13.51 -26.68 6.84
CA ARG A 57 -12.52 -27.71 6.58
C ARG A 57 -12.42 -27.97 5.10
N ASP A 58 -11.20 -27.94 4.63
CA ASP A 58 -10.80 -28.39 3.33
C ASP A 58 -11.01 -29.89 3.18
N LEU A 59 -11.77 -30.31 2.18
CA LEU A 59 -11.95 -31.73 1.84
C LEU A 59 -11.10 -32.13 0.63
N GLY A 60 -10.26 -31.23 0.10
CA GLY A 60 -9.90 -31.27 -1.30
C GLY A 60 -8.68 -30.47 -1.82
N HIS A 61 -7.79 -29.94 -0.99
CA HIS A 61 -6.59 -29.23 -1.47
C HIS A 61 -5.33 -30.11 -1.62
N THR A 62 -5.17 -30.72 -2.80
CA THR A 62 -3.95 -31.41 -3.28
C THR A 62 -3.92 -31.42 -4.81
N ASP A 63 -2.76 -31.24 -5.43
CA ASP A 63 -2.55 -31.06 -6.89
C ASP A 63 -2.76 -32.33 -7.75
N THR A 64 -3.59 -33.26 -7.30
CA THR A 64 -3.77 -34.57 -7.95
C THR A 64 -4.75 -34.49 -9.12
N ALA A 65 -4.40 -35.09 -10.26
CA ALA A 65 -5.27 -35.21 -11.45
C ALA A 65 -6.68 -35.77 -11.15
N ALA A 66 -6.83 -36.56 -10.07
CA ALA A 66 -8.11 -37.07 -9.57
C ALA A 66 -9.15 -35.99 -9.20
N ARG A 67 -8.75 -34.73 -8.96
CA ARG A 67 -9.67 -33.64 -8.56
C ARG A 67 -10.02 -32.65 -9.66
N PHE A 68 -9.20 -32.58 -10.71
CA PHE A 68 -9.41 -31.69 -11.85
C PHE A 68 -9.87 -32.44 -13.11
N GLY A 69 -9.55 -33.73 -13.19
CA GLY A 69 -9.89 -34.63 -14.30
C GLY A 69 -11.27 -35.25 -14.17
N ALA A 70 -11.43 -36.47 -14.70
CA ALA A 70 -12.74 -37.14 -14.86
C ALA A 70 -13.53 -37.31 -13.54
N ASP A 71 -12.82 -37.48 -12.43
CA ASP A 71 -13.39 -37.69 -11.09
C ASP A 71 -13.62 -36.39 -10.30
N GLY A 72 -13.24 -35.26 -10.91
CA GLY A 72 -13.31 -33.92 -10.36
C GLY A 72 -14.39 -33.04 -10.98
N ILE A 73 -14.09 -31.74 -11.13
CA ILE A 73 -14.95 -30.81 -11.85
C ILE A 73 -14.81 -30.92 -13.37
N GLY A 74 -13.68 -31.38 -13.89
CA GLY A 74 -13.46 -31.60 -15.33
C GLY A 74 -12.78 -30.49 -16.12
N VAL A 75 -12.44 -29.34 -15.52
CA VAL A 75 -11.88 -28.16 -16.22
C VAL A 75 -10.35 -28.12 -16.26
N GLY A 76 -9.68 -29.13 -15.69
CA GLY A 76 -8.22 -29.19 -15.59
C GLY A 76 -7.61 -28.29 -14.50
N GLY A 77 -6.44 -28.68 -14.03
CA GLY A 77 -5.59 -27.95 -13.10
C GLY A 77 -4.61 -27.05 -13.85
N PHE A 78 -3.59 -26.57 -13.15
CA PHE A 78 -2.64 -25.58 -13.70
C PHE A 78 -1.20 -25.99 -13.39
N THR A 79 -0.27 -25.46 -14.16
CA THR A 79 1.18 -25.57 -13.92
C THR A 79 1.85 -24.26 -14.32
N GLY A 80 3.10 -24.04 -13.90
CA GLY A 80 3.83 -22.78 -14.13
C GLY A 80 4.71 -22.37 -12.95
N GLY A 81 5.32 -21.18 -13.03
CA GLY A 81 6.28 -20.69 -12.02
C GLY A 81 7.61 -20.12 -12.56
N GLY A 82 7.85 -20.15 -13.87
CA GLY A 82 9.11 -19.70 -14.48
C GLY A 82 8.99 -18.34 -15.18
N ALA A 83 10.00 -17.48 -15.02
CA ALA A 83 10.12 -16.23 -15.77
C ALA A 83 10.41 -16.47 -17.26
N GLY A 84 9.96 -15.57 -18.14
CA GLY A 84 10.44 -15.47 -19.52
C GLY A 84 9.68 -16.27 -20.59
N PHE A 85 8.41 -16.61 -20.37
CA PHE A 85 7.59 -17.24 -21.43
C PHE A 85 6.95 -16.19 -22.35
N PRO A 86 7.11 -16.29 -23.69
CA PRO A 86 6.46 -15.38 -24.62
C PRO A 86 4.95 -15.63 -24.68
N VAL A 87 4.17 -14.61 -24.38
CA VAL A 87 2.71 -14.62 -24.61
C VAL A 87 2.46 -14.53 -26.11
N THR A 88 1.71 -15.46 -26.69
CA THR A 88 1.41 -15.47 -28.14
C THR A 88 -0.11 -15.53 -28.37
N ILE A 89 -0.58 -14.90 -29.44
CA ILE A 89 -1.98 -14.99 -29.89
C ILE A 89 -1.98 -15.84 -31.17
N PRO A 90 -2.76 -16.94 -31.24
CA PRO A 90 -2.84 -17.78 -32.44
C PRO A 90 -3.23 -16.98 -33.69
N GLU A 91 -2.80 -17.43 -34.87
CA GLU A 91 -2.99 -16.72 -36.14
C GLU A 91 -4.47 -16.34 -36.40
N GLY A 92 -5.40 -17.25 -36.12
CA GLY A 92 -6.83 -17.02 -36.28
C GLY A 92 -7.49 -16.15 -35.21
N ASP A 93 -6.76 -15.75 -34.16
CA ASP A 93 -7.21 -14.91 -33.03
C ASP A 93 -8.70 -15.14 -32.66
N PRO A 94 -9.05 -16.36 -32.23
CA PRO A 94 -10.45 -16.80 -32.17
C PRO A 94 -11.30 -15.98 -31.17
N TRP A 95 -10.66 -15.21 -30.30
CA TRP A 95 -11.30 -14.38 -29.27
C TRP A 95 -11.08 -12.87 -29.52
N HIS A 96 -10.46 -12.46 -30.63
CA HIS A 96 -10.16 -11.05 -30.94
C HIS A 96 -9.35 -10.38 -29.83
N LEU A 97 -8.24 -11.01 -29.41
CA LEU A 97 -7.36 -10.52 -28.36
C LEU A 97 -6.28 -9.56 -28.87
N ARG A 98 -6.03 -9.50 -30.18
CA ARG A 98 -5.07 -8.54 -30.76
C ARG A 98 -5.53 -7.11 -30.48
N GLY A 99 -4.64 -6.33 -29.89
CA GLY A 99 -4.94 -4.95 -29.47
C GLY A 99 -5.74 -4.83 -28.17
N VAL A 100 -6.18 -5.96 -27.59
CA VAL A 100 -6.75 -6.04 -26.23
C VAL A 100 -5.64 -6.42 -25.26
N VAL A 101 -4.96 -7.53 -25.52
CA VAL A 101 -3.81 -8.02 -24.73
C VAL A 101 -2.55 -7.58 -25.44
N THR A 102 -1.60 -7.00 -24.70
CA THR A 102 -0.28 -6.67 -25.25
C THR A 102 0.71 -7.76 -24.84
N PRO A 103 1.24 -8.56 -25.79
CA PRO A 103 2.32 -9.48 -25.49
C PRO A 103 3.60 -8.70 -25.16
N ALA A 104 3.89 -8.50 -23.87
CA ALA A 104 5.16 -7.93 -23.44
C ALA A 104 6.20 -9.07 -23.28
N PRO A 105 7.44 -8.91 -23.77
CA PRO A 105 8.48 -9.95 -23.68
C PRO A 105 8.95 -10.23 -22.23
N SER A 106 8.55 -9.38 -21.29
CA SER A 106 8.70 -9.59 -19.86
C SER A 106 7.53 -8.89 -19.20
N ILE A 107 6.83 -9.51 -18.25
CA ILE A 107 6.17 -8.93 -17.06
C ILE A 107 5.06 -9.90 -16.62
N ALA A 108 5.48 -10.89 -15.85
CA ALA A 108 4.88 -11.39 -14.61
C ALA A 108 5.94 -12.33 -14.03
N PRO A 109 6.19 -12.38 -12.72
CA PRO A 109 7.24 -13.26 -12.19
C PRO A 109 6.98 -14.73 -12.53
N MET A 110 5.71 -15.12 -12.71
CA MET A 110 5.29 -16.52 -12.85
C MET A 110 3.89 -16.65 -13.50
N PRO A 111 3.73 -16.58 -14.84
CA PRO A 111 2.44 -16.89 -15.45
C PRO A 111 2.06 -18.35 -15.18
N GLN A 112 0.81 -18.59 -14.80
CA GLN A 112 0.22 -19.93 -14.69
C GLN A 112 -0.56 -20.24 -15.97
N TRP A 113 -0.45 -21.47 -16.46
CA TRP A 113 -1.21 -21.97 -17.60
C TRP A 113 -1.94 -23.27 -17.21
N LEU A 114 -2.97 -23.63 -17.97
CA LEU A 114 -3.67 -24.90 -17.83
C LEU A 114 -2.68 -26.06 -17.99
N ASP A 115 -2.70 -27.04 -17.09
CA ASP A 115 -1.96 -28.30 -17.27
C ASP A 115 -2.78 -29.26 -18.15
N PRO A 116 -2.40 -29.50 -19.42
CA PRO A 116 -3.16 -30.39 -20.30
C PRO A 116 -3.26 -31.82 -19.78
N ALA A 117 -2.28 -32.29 -18.99
CA ALA A 117 -2.25 -33.65 -18.47
C ALA A 117 -3.33 -33.91 -17.39
N SER A 118 -3.86 -32.84 -16.80
CA SER A 118 -4.89 -32.91 -15.76
C SER A 118 -6.32 -33.01 -16.32
N LEU A 119 -6.51 -32.86 -17.64
CA LEU A 119 -7.82 -32.86 -18.26
C LEU A 119 -8.41 -34.28 -18.39
N PRO A 120 -9.75 -34.42 -18.35
CA PRO A 120 -10.41 -35.68 -18.67
C PRO A 120 -10.10 -36.17 -20.09
N THR A 121 -10.04 -37.50 -20.27
CA THR A 121 -9.92 -38.11 -21.60
C THR A 121 -11.04 -37.64 -22.53
N GLY A 122 -10.67 -37.18 -23.73
CA GLY A 122 -11.63 -36.62 -24.70
C GLY A 122 -11.88 -35.12 -24.56
N ALA A 123 -11.18 -34.41 -23.69
CA ALA A 123 -11.12 -32.95 -23.71
C ALA A 123 -10.13 -32.46 -24.78
N ARG A 124 -10.57 -31.53 -25.64
CA ARG A 124 -9.73 -30.91 -26.67
C ARG A 124 -9.50 -29.44 -26.34
N ILE A 125 -8.24 -29.04 -26.30
CA ILE A 125 -7.83 -27.64 -26.06
C ILE A 125 -7.87 -26.86 -27.38
N VAL A 126 -8.50 -25.69 -27.35
CA VAL A 126 -8.44 -24.68 -28.41
C VAL A 126 -7.83 -23.41 -27.83
N PRO A 127 -6.54 -23.15 -28.05
CA PRO A 127 -5.87 -21.99 -27.46
C PRO A 127 -6.42 -20.69 -28.07
N ALA A 128 -6.57 -19.68 -27.22
CA ALA A 128 -6.83 -18.28 -27.58
C ALA A 128 -5.65 -17.37 -27.19
N LEU A 129 -4.90 -17.77 -26.15
CA LEU A 129 -3.66 -17.14 -25.73
C LEU A 129 -2.67 -18.22 -25.29
N GLY A 130 -1.44 -18.16 -25.80
CA GLY A 130 -0.45 -19.24 -25.69
C GLY A 130 -0.67 -20.34 -26.73
N ASP A 131 -0.17 -21.54 -26.42
CA ASP A 131 -0.25 -22.70 -27.30
C ASP A 131 -0.96 -23.88 -26.62
N ALA A 132 -1.18 -24.98 -27.34
CA ALA A 132 -1.89 -26.15 -26.82
C ALA A 132 -1.16 -26.89 -25.67
N LYS A 133 0.16 -26.72 -25.55
CA LYS A 133 0.97 -27.28 -24.45
C LYS A 133 0.98 -26.36 -23.23
N ARG A 134 0.85 -25.05 -23.45
CA ARG A 134 0.89 -24.01 -22.41
C ARG A 134 -0.19 -22.96 -22.67
N PRO A 135 -1.47 -23.29 -22.47
CA PRO A 135 -2.56 -22.39 -22.77
C PRO A 135 -2.75 -21.42 -21.60
N LEU A 136 -2.53 -20.13 -21.87
CA LEU A 136 -2.83 -19.05 -20.93
C LEU A 136 -4.32 -18.69 -20.97
N ALA A 137 -4.95 -18.84 -22.14
CA ALA A 137 -6.39 -18.84 -22.27
C ALA A 137 -6.81 -19.82 -23.37
N ALA A 138 -7.83 -20.63 -23.14
CA ALA A 138 -8.28 -21.64 -24.09
C ALA A 138 -9.74 -22.04 -23.88
N LEU A 139 -10.40 -22.49 -24.95
CA LEU A 139 -11.60 -23.30 -24.82
C LEU A 139 -11.24 -24.76 -24.57
N LEU A 140 -12.03 -25.43 -23.75
CA LEU A 140 -11.96 -26.87 -23.49
C LEU A 140 -13.23 -27.50 -24.05
N VAL A 141 -13.10 -28.26 -25.13
CA VAL A 141 -14.24 -28.93 -25.78
C VAL A 141 -14.26 -30.38 -25.34
N HIS A 142 -15.24 -30.76 -24.54
CA HIS A 142 -15.37 -32.11 -24.01
C HIS A 142 -16.17 -32.99 -24.97
N THR A 143 -15.50 -33.86 -25.73
CA THR A 143 -16.14 -34.76 -26.71
C THR A 143 -16.37 -36.17 -26.18
N GLY A 144 -15.91 -36.47 -24.96
CA GLY A 144 -16.03 -37.80 -24.34
C GLY A 144 -15.95 -37.75 -22.82
N GLY A 145 -16.14 -38.91 -22.18
CA GLY A 145 -16.11 -39.06 -20.73
C GLY A 145 -17.31 -38.42 -20.00
N ASN A 146 -17.13 -38.14 -18.70
CA ASN A 146 -18.20 -37.66 -17.80
C ASN A 146 -18.77 -36.28 -18.18
N PHE A 147 -18.09 -35.51 -19.02
CA PHE A 147 -18.42 -34.11 -19.34
C PHE A 147 -18.75 -33.91 -20.82
N ALA A 148 -19.03 -34.99 -21.54
CA ALA A 148 -19.33 -34.93 -22.97
C ALA A 148 -20.42 -33.89 -23.29
N GLY A 149 -20.12 -33.02 -24.25
CA GLY A 149 -20.99 -31.93 -24.68
C GLY A 149 -20.69 -30.58 -24.02
N ALA A 150 -19.92 -30.53 -22.93
CA ALA A 150 -19.52 -29.27 -22.32
C ALA A 150 -18.45 -28.53 -23.14
N VAL A 151 -18.47 -27.20 -23.05
CA VAL A 151 -17.44 -26.33 -23.61
C VAL A 151 -17.04 -25.28 -22.59
N ASP A 152 -15.89 -25.45 -21.96
CA ASP A 152 -15.41 -24.50 -20.95
C ASP A 152 -14.45 -23.47 -21.56
N ALA A 153 -14.21 -22.40 -20.81
CA ALA A 153 -13.10 -21.51 -21.02
C ALA A 153 -12.20 -21.49 -19.77
N TRP A 154 -10.91 -21.72 -20.00
CA TRP A 154 -9.86 -21.53 -19.02
C TRP A 154 -9.13 -20.23 -19.33
N THR A 155 -8.98 -19.34 -18.37
CA THR A 155 -8.34 -18.03 -18.58
C THR A 155 -7.40 -17.67 -17.44
N MET A 156 -6.30 -17.01 -17.77
CA MET A 156 -5.42 -16.33 -16.82
C MET A 156 -6.01 -15.01 -16.30
N ARG A 157 -5.39 -14.43 -15.27
CA ARG A 157 -5.55 -13.01 -14.88
C ARG A 157 -4.49 -12.16 -15.58
N GLY A 158 -4.85 -10.98 -16.08
CA GLY A 158 -3.98 -10.04 -16.83
C GLY A 158 -2.60 -9.73 -16.20
N TYR A 159 -1.72 -9.09 -16.99
CA TYR A 159 -0.28 -8.93 -16.69
C TYR A 159 0.26 -7.51 -16.42
N THR A 160 -0.47 -6.44 -16.74
CA THR A 160 -0.03 -5.06 -16.49
C THR A 160 -0.93 -4.37 -15.47
N PRO A 161 -0.40 -3.84 -14.36
CA PRO A 161 -1.23 -3.18 -13.34
C PRO A 161 -2.15 -2.05 -13.85
N ASP A 162 -1.83 -1.44 -14.99
CA ASP A 162 -2.63 -0.39 -15.63
C ASP A 162 -3.75 -0.92 -16.54
N ARG A 163 -3.64 -2.17 -17.02
CA ARG A 163 -4.66 -2.80 -17.86
C ARG A 163 -5.22 -4.09 -17.27
N ASP A 164 -4.74 -4.60 -16.14
CA ASP A 164 -5.07 -5.93 -15.63
C ASP A 164 -6.56 -6.15 -15.50
N ASP A 165 -7.26 -5.20 -14.90
CA ASP A 165 -8.70 -5.29 -14.74
C ASP A 165 -9.41 -5.22 -16.10
N TYR A 166 -8.95 -4.38 -17.02
CA TYR A 166 -9.51 -4.28 -18.36
C TYR A 166 -9.25 -5.55 -19.18
N GLU A 167 -8.00 -5.98 -19.28
CA GLU A 167 -7.56 -7.18 -20.00
C GLU A 167 -8.22 -8.42 -19.42
N THR A 168 -8.27 -8.58 -18.10
CA THR A 168 -8.96 -9.70 -17.44
C THR A 168 -10.46 -9.69 -17.75
N ARG A 169 -11.14 -8.55 -17.62
CA ARG A 169 -12.57 -8.43 -17.97
C ARG A 169 -12.82 -8.74 -19.44
N GLN A 170 -11.96 -8.25 -20.33
CA GLN A 170 -12.05 -8.49 -21.77
C GLN A 170 -11.84 -9.98 -22.09
N ILE A 171 -10.83 -10.62 -21.51
CA ILE A 171 -10.55 -12.04 -21.69
C ILE A 171 -11.74 -12.88 -21.21
N ILE A 172 -12.29 -12.60 -20.02
CA ILE A 172 -13.46 -13.33 -19.48
C ILE A 172 -14.71 -13.12 -20.34
N ALA A 173 -14.96 -11.88 -20.79
CA ALA A 173 -16.13 -11.57 -21.61
C ALA A 173 -16.04 -12.22 -23.00
N ARG A 174 -14.87 -12.14 -23.66
CA ARG A 174 -14.60 -12.77 -24.96
C ARG A 174 -14.63 -14.30 -24.86
N ALA A 175 -14.10 -14.85 -23.79
CA ALA A 175 -14.23 -16.27 -23.45
C ALA A 175 -15.70 -16.70 -23.34
N SER A 176 -16.53 -15.90 -22.65
CA SER A 176 -17.96 -16.16 -22.50
C SER A 176 -18.68 -16.16 -23.85
N VAL A 177 -18.38 -15.19 -24.73
CA VAL A 177 -18.92 -15.15 -26.10
C VAL A 177 -18.52 -16.41 -26.88
N ALA A 178 -17.25 -16.80 -26.82
CA ALA A 178 -16.73 -17.97 -27.53
C ALA A 178 -17.36 -19.29 -27.03
N VAL A 179 -17.57 -19.43 -25.72
CA VAL A 179 -18.30 -20.58 -25.14
C VAL A 179 -19.74 -20.62 -25.66
N LEU A 180 -20.45 -19.49 -25.62
CA LEU A 180 -21.85 -19.44 -26.03
C LEU A 180 -22.04 -19.69 -27.53
N GLU A 181 -21.13 -19.21 -28.38
CA GLU A 181 -21.09 -19.56 -29.81
C GLU A 181 -20.88 -21.07 -29.99
N LYS A 182 -19.86 -21.63 -29.33
CA LYS A 182 -19.53 -23.05 -29.50
C LYS A 182 -20.64 -23.98 -29.00
N ARG A 183 -21.44 -23.52 -28.04
CA ARG A 183 -22.64 -24.20 -27.52
C ARG A 183 -23.88 -23.98 -28.39
N GLY A 184 -23.79 -23.21 -29.48
CA GLY A 184 -24.91 -22.90 -30.37
C GLY A 184 -25.96 -21.97 -29.75
N VAL A 185 -25.61 -21.27 -28.67
CA VAL A 185 -26.49 -20.28 -28.01
C VAL A 185 -26.41 -18.94 -28.74
N LEU A 186 -25.23 -18.60 -29.24
CA LEU A 186 -25.02 -17.49 -30.16
C LEU A 186 -24.73 -18.04 -31.56
N ASP A 187 -25.35 -17.45 -32.57
CA ASP A 187 -24.90 -17.64 -33.95
C ASP A 187 -23.66 -16.77 -34.26
N ALA A 188 -23.10 -16.94 -35.45
CA ALA A 188 -21.89 -16.21 -35.86
C ALA A 188 -22.11 -14.68 -35.89
N ALA A 189 -23.27 -14.21 -36.33
CA ALA A 189 -23.57 -12.77 -36.39
C ALA A 189 -23.71 -12.16 -34.99
N GLN A 190 -24.35 -12.89 -34.07
CA GLN A 190 -24.49 -12.51 -32.67
C GLN A 190 -23.14 -12.50 -31.93
N LYS A 191 -22.25 -13.45 -32.24
CA LYS A 191 -20.87 -13.44 -31.76
C LYS A 191 -20.13 -12.20 -32.23
N GLU A 192 -20.13 -11.92 -33.53
CA GLU A 192 -19.44 -10.73 -34.07
C GLU A 192 -19.98 -9.43 -33.46
N ALA A 193 -21.30 -9.30 -33.35
CA ALA A 193 -21.91 -8.14 -32.68
C ALA A 193 -21.53 -8.02 -31.20
N ALA A 194 -21.38 -9.14 -30.48
CA ALA A 194 -20.94 -9.15 -29.10
C ALA A 194 -19.46 -8.76 -28.97
N LEU A 195 -18.59 -9.29 -29.84
CA LEU A 195 -17.16 -8.95 -29.87
C LEU A 195 -16.95 -7.47 -30.21
N GLN A 196 -17.69 -6.92 -31.18
CA GLN A 196 -17.63 -5.49 -31.52
C GLN A 196 -18.01 -4.61 -30.33
N ARG A 197 -19.08 -4.95 -29.60
CA ARG A 197 -19.45 -4.21 -28.36
C ARG A 197 -18.36 -4.25 -27.30
N LEU A 198 -17.60 -5.34 -27.24
CA LEU A 198 -16.45 -5.47 -26.34
C LEU A 198 -15.26 -4.65 -26.83
N ASP A 199 -15.06 -4.52 -28.15
CA ASP A 199 -14.03 -3.64 -28.73
C ASP A 199 -14.32 -2.14 -28.46
N ASP A 200 -15.60 -1.77 -28.41
CA ASP A 200 -16.05 -0.40 -28.15
C ASP A 200 -15.97 -0.01 -26.66
N LEU A 201 -15.70 -0.96 -25.76
CA LEU A 201 -15.52 -0.64 -24.35
C LEU A 201 -14.30 0.28 -24.16
N PRO A 202 -14.42 1.34 -23.34
CA PRO A 202 -13.34 2.30 -23.17
C PRO A 202 -12.08 1.60 -22.63
N ARG A 203 -10.99 1.66 -23.40
CA ARG A 203 -9.69 1.18 -22.95
C ARG A 203 -9.18 2.05 -21.79
N PRO A 204 -8.51 1.47 -20.79
CA PRO A 204 -7.81 2.27 -19.79
C PRO A 204 -6.77 3.13 -20.51
N THR A 205 -6.80 4.43 -20.22
CA THR A 205 -5.78 5.33 -20.73
C THR A 205 -4.45 4.97 -20.06
N ILE A 206 -3.53 4.39 -20.84
CA ILE A 206 -2.12 4.37 -20.43
C ILE A 206 -1.60 5.77 -20.70
N TYR A 207 -1.25 6.47 -19.63
CA TYR A 207 -0.62 7.77 -19.74
C TYR A 207 0.86 7.55 -20.01
N THR A 208 1.32 7.97 -21.19
CA THR A 208 2.74 8.09 -21.52
C THR A 208 3.07 9.56 -21.76
N ASP A 209 4.35 9.90 -21.65
CA ASP A 209 4.88 11.21 -22.01
C ASP A 209 4.25 12.41 -21.27
N LEU A 210 3.73 12.18 -20.06
CA LEU A 210 3.18 13.23 -19.22
C LEU A 210 4.29 14.22 -18.83
N VAL A 211 4.02 15.50 -19.06
CA VAL A 211 4.83 16.61 -18.56
C VAL A 211 4.09 17.22 -17.37
N LEU A 212 4.71 17.19 -16.20
CA LEU A 212 4.14 17.76 -14.99
C LEU A 212 4.42 19.26 -14.91
N PRO A 213 3.54 20.05 -14.25
CA PRO A 213 3.81 21.45 -14.02
C PRO A 213 4.97 21.64 -13.04
N THR A 214 5.69 22.76 -13.18
CA THR A 214 6.88 23.12 -12.38
C THR A 214 6.71 24.47 -11.66
N PRO A 215 5.64 24.68 -10.87
CA PRO A 215 5.49 25.90 -10.09
C PRO A 215 6.63 26.03 -9.08
N LYS A 216 6.97 27.25 -8.68
CA LYS A 216 7.96 27.46 -7.61
C LYS A 216 7.40 26.93 -6.29
N ARG A 217 8.12 26.01 -5.65
CA ARG A 217 7.80 25.57 -4.28
C ARG A 217 8.02 26.72 -3.29
N ALA A 218 7.03 26.99 -2.43
CA ALA A 218 7.05 28.12 -1.50
C ALA A 218 7.92 27.88 -0.25
N TYR A 219 8.37 26.66 -0.04
CA TYR A 219 9.13 26.21 1.14
C TYR A 219 10.26 25.26 0.70
N PRO A 220 11.36 25.16 1.48
CA PRO A 220 12.55 24.40 1.08
C PRO A 220 12.43 22.89 1.30
N THR A 221 11.47 22.45 2.10
CA THR A 221 11.24 21.05 2.48
C THR A 221 10.32 20.32 1.49
N LEU A 222 10.27 18.98 1.58
CA LEU A 222 9.37 18.13 0.78
C LEU A 222 7.90 18.50 0.99
N GLN A 223 7.54 18.92 2.19
CA GLN A 223 6.19 19.33 2.57
C GLN A 223 6.24 20.55 3.52
N PRO A 224 5.14 21.31 3.65
CA PRO A 224 5.18 22.58 4.37
C PRO A 224 5.32 22.35 5.88
N LYS A 225 6.18 23.17 6.50
CA LYS A 225 6.31 23.30 7.95
C LYS A 225 5.56 24.54 8.41
N MET A 226 4.84 24.46 9.52
CA MET A 226 4.26 25.66 10.13
C MET A 226 5.36 26.50 10.81
N PRO A 227 5.11 27.78 11.13
CA PRO A 227 6.02 28.56 11.97
C PRO A 227 6.17 27.95 13.37
N PRO A 228 7.21 28.34 14.14
CA PRO A 228 7.35 27.89 15.52
C PRO A 228 6.09 28.12 16.37
N PRO A 229 5.67 27.14 17.19
CA PRO A 229 4.49 27.27 18.02
C PRO A 229 4.64 28.41 19.03
N ALA A 230 3.51 29.01 19.41
CA ALA A 230 3.47 29.94 20.52
C ALA A 230 3.94 29.25 21.81
N ARG A 231 4.65 30.00 22.67
CA ARG A 231 5.13 29.50 23.97
C ARG A 231 4.01 28.91 24.81
N HIS A 232 2.87 29.60 24.88
CA HIS A 232 1.69 29.14 25.60
C HIS A 232 0.59 28.73 24.63
N LEU A 233 0.44 27.42 24.41
CA LEU A 233 -0.64 26.86 23.60
C LEU A 233 -1.96 26.89 24.37
N ARG A 234 -3.06 27.22 23.68
CA ARG A 234 -4.41 27.00 24.19
C ARG A 234 -4.79 25.54 23.94
N VAL A 235 -5.00 24.80 25.03
CA VAL A 235 -5.25 23.36 24.99
C VAL A 235 -6.72 23.09 25.27
N ALA A 236 -7.39 22.41 24.34
CA ALA A 236 -8.78 22.02 24.47
C ALA A 236 -8.96 20.51 24.38
N ASP A 237 -9.70 19.93 25.32
CA ASP A 237 -10.04 18.50 25.32
C ASP A 237 -11.26 18.23 24.45
N VAL A 238 -11.05 17.55 23.31
CA VAL A 238 -12.10 17.27 22.33
C VAL A 238 -12.59 15.82 22.38
N ARG A 239 -12.08 14.99 23.32
CA ARG A 239 -12.38 13.56 23.43
C ARG A 239 -13.88 13.25 23.50
N LYS A 240 -14.62 14.11 24.20
CA LYS A 240 -16.07 13.95 24.46
C LYS A 240 -16.97 14.63 23.43
N LEU A 241 -16.40 15.34 22.46
CA LEU A 241 -17.17 16.02 21.44
C LEU A 241 -17.64 15.05 20.35
N SER A 242 -18.72 15.42 19.66
CA SER A 242 -19.18 14.69 18.50
C SER A 242 -18.18 14.80 17.33
N PRO A 243 -18.20 13.87 16.35
CA PRO A 243 -17.33 13.95 15.19
C PRO A 243 -17.39 15.30 14.44
N ASP A 244 -18.60 15.86 14.31
CA ASP A 244 -18.82 17.12 13.59
C ASP A 244 -18.31 18.33 14.40
N GLU A 245 -18.43 18.29 15.73
CA GLU A 245 -17.84 19.31 16.62
C GLU A 245 -16.31 19.26 16.61
N LYS A 246 -15.72 18.06 16.56
CA LYS A 246 -14.27 17.90 16.40
C LYS A 246 -13.80 18.50 15.08
N LEU A 247 -14.48 18.18 13.97
CA LEU A 247 -14.14 18.71 12.65
C LEU A 247 -14.22 20.24 12.59
N LEU A 248 -15.23 20.84 13.25
CA LEU A 248 -15.32 22.29 13.42
C LEU A 248 -14.05 22.86 14.07
N LEU A 249 -13.62 22.28 15.20
CA LEU A 249 -12.43 22.74 15.92
C LEU A 249 -11.12 22.41 15.19
N ILE A 250 -11.04 21.32 14.43
CA ILE A 250 -9.90 20.99 13.56
C ILE A 250 -9.74 22.07 12.47
N SER A 251 -10.84 22.48 11.85
CA SER A 251 -10.78 23.54 10.84
C SER A 251 -10.34 24.89 11.42
N LEU A 252 -10.82 25.23 12.62
CA LEU A 252 -10.35 26.40 13.36
C LEU A 252 -8.86 26.29 13.68
N GLN A 253 -8.41 25.13 14.17
CA GLN A 253 -7.01 24.87 14.47
C GLN A 253 -6.13 25.10 13.23
N GLY A 254 -6.50 24.55 12.08
CA GLY A 254 -5.75 24.74 10.84
C GLY A 254 -5.67 26.21 10.41
N ILE A 255 -6.80 26.94 10.45
CA ILE A 255 -6.83 28.37 10.08
C ILE A 255 -5.94 29.20 11.00
N VAL A 256 -6.08 29.03 12.33
CA VAL A 256 -5.35 29.81 13.35
C VAL A 256 -3.86 29.46 13.37
N ASN A 257 -3.51 28.17 13.23
CA ASN A 257 -2.14 27.70 13.34
C ASN A 257 -1.28 28.01 12.10
N ARG A 258 -1.89 28.40 10.98
CA ARG A 258 -1.20 28.82 9.75
C ARG A 258 -0.19 29.93 9.96
N THR A 259 -0.54 30.95 10.75
CA THR A 259 0.29 32.14 10.99
C THR A 259 1.25 31.94 12.16
N GLN A 260 0.75 31.33 13.22
CA GLN A 260 1.54 30.85 14.36
C GLN A 260 0.69 29.79 15.08
N PRO A 261 1.23 28.57 15.30
CA PRO A 261 0.51 27.54 16.02
C PRO A 261 0.18 27.97 17.46
N ARG A 262 -1.12 28.07 17.77
CA ARG A 262 -1.65 28.57 19.05
C ARG A 262 -2.72 27.65 19.66
N ILE A 263 -3.32 26.77 18.87
CA ILE A 263 -4.34 25.81 19.30
C ILE A 263 -3.75 24.39 19.29
N TYR A 264 -3.97 23.66 20.38
CA TYR A 264 -3.65 22.24 20.51
C TYR A 264 -4.86 21.48 21.04
N LEU A 265 -5.28 20.43 20.35
CA LEU A 265 -6.50 19.68 20.65
C LEU A 265 -6.13 18.29 21.20
N LEU A 266 -6.78 17.87 22.29
CA LEU A 266 -6.58 16.53 22.88
C LEU A 266 -7.66 15.57 22.37
N PHE A 267 -7.28 14.65 21.48
CA PHE A 267 -8.13 13.57 20.96
C PHE A 267 -7.94 12.28 21.74
N ASP A 268 -6.78 12.09 22.37
CA ASP A 268 -6.49 10.94 23.24
C ASP A 268 -5.38 11.28 24.26
N ASN A 269 -4.83 10.24 24.90
CA ASN A 269 -3.78 10.40 25.89
C ASN A 269 -2.38 10.62 25.28
N ASP A 270 -2.14 10.19 24.04
CA ASP A 270 -0.86 10.40 23.36
C ASP A 270 -0.64 11.89 23.07
N ASP A 271 -1.71 12.63 22.77
CA ASP A 271 -1.64 14.09 22.61
C ASP A 271 -1.07 14.79 23.86
N MET A 272 -1.46 14.33 25.05
CA MET A 272 -0.92 14.85 26.30
C MET A 272 0.55 14.48 26.51
N VAL A 273 0.96 13.28 26.08
CA VAL A 273 2.37 12.88 26.16
C VAL A 273 3.22 13.78 25.29
N TRP A 274 2.84 13.98 24.03
CA TRP A 274 3.61 14.82 23.11
C TRP A 274 3.60 16.29 23.48
N LEU A 275 2.50 16.81 24.05
CA LEU A 275 2.49 18.16 24.58
C LEU A 275 3.50 18.32 25.73
N ARG A 276 3.57 17.35 26.66
CA ARG A 276 4.56 17.36 27.73
C ARG A 276 5.98 17.21 27.20
N GLU A 277 6.16 16.41 26.16
CA GLU A 277 7.47 16.22 25.53
C GLU A 277 7.94 17.51 24.85
N MET A 278 7.06 18.25 24.17
CA MET A 278 7.36 19.58 23.65
C MET A 278 7.81 20.55 24.75
N GLN A 279 7.20 20.47 25.95
CA GLN A 279 7.59 21.29 27.10
C GLN A 279 8.97 20.91 27.64
N LYS A 280 9.26 19.61 27.77
CA LYS A 280 10.58 19.10 28.19
C LYS A 280 11.68 19.51 27.22
N GLN A 281 11.38 19.45 25.92
CA GLN A 281 12.28 19.90 24.84
C GLN A 281 12.31 21.44 24.70
N ARG A 282 11.59 22.18 25.57
CA ARG A 282 11.52 23.64 25.62
C ARG A 282 10.97 24.27 24.33
N HIS A 283 10.17 23.55 23.56
CA HIS A 283 9.44 24.11 22.41
C HIS A 283 8.23 24.93 22.85
N THR A 284 7.60 24.55 23.96
CA THR A 284 6.46 25.25 24.57
C THR A 284 6.66 25.36 26.09
N ASP A 285 5.85 26.21 26.73
CA ASP A 285 5.76 26.39 28.18
C ASP A 285 4.46 25.79 28.71
N ALA A 286 4.10 26.12 29.96
CA ALA A 286 2.82 25.73 30.55
C ALA A 286 1.64 26.14 29.63
N PRO A 287 0.68 25.24 29.36
CA PRO A 287 -0.40 25.52 28.43
C PRO A 287 -1.53 26.28 29.12
N VAL A 288 -2.31 27.02 28.33
CA VAL A 288 -3.59 27.57 28.77
C VAL A 288 -4.67 26.52 28.53
N VAL A 289 -4.99 25.73 29.55
CA VAL A 289 -6.00 24.67 29.47
C VAL A 289 -7.40 25.28 29.54
N LEU A 290 -8.24 24.99 28.55
CA LEU A 290 -9.60 25.48 28.46
C LEU A 290 -10.58 24.48 29.09
N SER A 291 -11.46 24.97 29.98
CA SER A 291 -12.55 24.17 30.55
C SER A 291 -13.66 23.88 29.54
N ASN A 292 -13.86 24.77 28.56
CA ASN A 292 -14.78 24.61 27.45
C ASN A 292 -14.02 24.70 26.11
N PRO A 293 -13.96 23.63 25.30
CA PRO A 293 -13.32 23.65 23.98
C PRO A 293 -13.84 24.74 23.05
N PHE A 294 -15.15 25.05 23.09
CA PHE A 294 -15.77 26.03 22.21
C PHE A 294 -15.40 27.48 22.55
N ALA A 295 -14.74 27.74 23.69
CA ALA A 295 -14.15 29.04 23.98
C ALA A 295 -13.13 29.48 22.91
N LEU A 296 -12.57 28.53 22.16
CA LEU A 296 -11.70 28.79 21.01
C LEU A 296 -12.41 29.63 19.92
N LEU A 297 -13.70 29.40 19.67
CA LEU A 297 -14.44 30.13 18.62
C LEU A 297 -14.49 31.63 18.92
N ALA A 298 -14.80 31.99 20.17
CA ALA A 298 -14.81 33.39 20.61
C ALA A 298 -13.39 33.97 20.62
N ALA A 299 -12.41 33.20 21.11
CA ALA A 299 -11.01 33.63 21.22
C ALA A 299 -10.37 34.00 19.88
N PHE A 300 -10.79 33.35 18.80
CA PHE A 300 -10.21 33.50 17.46
C PHE A 300 -11.24 33.97 16.44
N LYS A 301 -12.28 34.68 16.88
CA LYS A 301 -13.40 35.14 16.03
C LYS A 301 -12.95 35.96 14.82
N SER A 302 -11.86 36.71 14.95
CA SER A 302 -11.29 37.54 13.88
C SER A 302 -10.51 36.77 12.81
N GLU A 303 -10.25 35.47 13.02
CA GLU A 303 -9.39 34.67 12.14
C GLU A 303 -10.16 33.79 11.15
N TYR A 304 -11.48 33.66 11.30
CA TYR A 304 -12.33 32.92 10.37
C TYR A 304 -13.49 33.80 9.87
N LYS A 305 -13.92 33.55 8.63
CA LYS A 305 -14.86 34.44 7.89
C LYS A 305 -16.30 33.93 7.85
N GLY A 306 -16.56 32.76 8.42
CA GLY A 306 -17.88 32.15 8.41
C GLY A 306 -17.76 30.63 8.49
N ALA A 307 -18.75 29.94 7.94
CA ALA A 307 -18.76 28.49 7.87
C ALA A 307 -19.14 27.95 6.49
N VAL A 308 -18.65 26.75 6.20
CA VAL A 308 -19.08 25.89 5.10
C VAL A 308 -19.90 24.72 5.65
N VAL A 309 -21.04 24.44 5.00
CA VAL A 309 -21.94 23.31 5.30
C VAL A 309 -21.74 22.22 4.24
N CYS A 310 -21.72 20.96 4.68
CA CYS A 310 -21.53 19.80 3.81
C CYS A 310 -22.88 19.24 3.31
N ASP A 311 -22.81 18.54 2.18
CA ASP A 311 -23.94 17.80 1.62
C ASP A 311 -23.94 16.34 2.12
N PRO A 312 -24.94 15.90 2.91
CA PRO A 312 -25.05 14.51 3.33
C PRO A 312 -25.35 13.54 2.17
N ALA A 313 -25.83 14.02 1.02
CA ALA A 313 -26.05 13.21 -0.17
C ALA A 313 -24.77 12.91 -0.96
N ILE A 314 -23.63 13.52 -0.58
CA ILE A 314 -22.35 13.38 -1.25
C ILE A 314 -21.29 13.02 -0.21
N TYR A 315 -20.86 11.75 -0.19
CA TYR A 315 -19.96 11.23 0.83
C TYR A 315 -18.66 12.02 0.95
N VAL A 316 -18.12 12.49 -0.18
CA VAL A 316 -16.86 13.26 -0.23
C VAL A 316 -17.07 14.78 -0.09
N SER A 317 -18.28 15.27 0.24
CA SER A 317 -18.52 16.69 0.49
C SER A 317 -17.59 17.28 1.57
N PRO A 318 -17.22 16.56 2.65
CA PRO A 318 -16.20 17.02 3.58
C PRO A 318 -14.81 17.29 2.95
N CYS A 319 -14.43 16.56 1.90
CA CYS A 319 -13.18 16.83 1.16
C CYS A 319 -13.21 18.23 0.51
N VAL A 320 -14.35 18.60 -0.07
CA VAL A 320 -14.59 19.94 -0.64
C VAL A 320 -14.52 21.01 0.45
N ALA A 321 -15.13 20.73 1.61
CA ALA A 321 -15.13 21.64 2.75
C ALA A 321 -13.72 21.90 3.32
N VAL A 322 -12.84 20.89 3.33
CA VAL A 322 -11.42 21.05 3.71
C VAL A 322 -10.70 22.02 2.77
N ALA A 323 -10.90 21.88 1.46
CA ALA A 323 -10.30 22.76 0.46
C ALA A 323 -10.80 24.22 0.64
N ILE A 324 -12.10 24.40 0.85
CA ILE A 324 -12.72 25.72 1.11
C ILE A 324 -12.22 26.32 2.43
N ALA A 325 -12.10 25.52 3.50
CA ALA A 325 -11.54 26.00 4.77
C ALA A 325 -10.11 26.52 4.60
N GLY A 326 -9.31 25.86 3.75
CA GLY A 326 -7.96 26.30 3.39
C GLY A 326 -7.94 27.64 2.63
N THR A 327 -8.79 27.79 1.60
CA THR A 327 -8.75 28.99 0.73
C THR A 327 -9.50 30.19 1.28
N ASP A 328 -10.64 29.97 1.92
CA ASP A 328 -11.63 31.00 2.21
C ASP A 328 -11.76 31.29 3.71
N ASP A 329 -10.94 30.64 4.54
CA ASP A 329 -10.90 30.78 6.00
C ASP A 329 -12.28 30.51 6.65
N LEU A 330 -13.00 29.50 6.13
CA LEU A 330 -14.30 29.09 6.63
C LEU A 330 -14.18 27.88 7.57
N LEU A 331 -14.91 27.93 8.68
CA LEU A 331 -15.03 26.78 9.58
C LEU A 331 -15.91 25.70 8.96
N ILE A 332 -15.54 24.43 9.16
CA ILE A 332 -16.35 23.31 8.68
C ILE A 332 -17.45 23.03 9.70
N ALA A 333 -18.62 23.63 9.51
CA ALA A 333 -19.82 23.33 10.26
C ALA A 333 -20.67 22.38 9.43
N LYS A 334 -20.41 21.07 9.54
CA LYS A 334 -20.91 20.04 8.61
C LYS A 334 -22.42 20.11 8.35
N THR A 335 -23.22 20.57 9.33
CA THR A 335 -24.67 20.77 9.17
C THR A 335 -25.10 22.22 9.47
N PRO A 336 -26.24 22.68 8.91
CA PRO A 336 -26.80 23.99 9.25
C PRO A 336 -27.10 24.15 10.74
N GLU A 337 -27.54 23.09 11.41
CA GLU A 337 -27.88 23.10 12.83
C GLU A 337 -26.64 23.37 13.69
N LEU A 338 -25.49 22.79 13.30
CA LEU A 338 -24.22 23.05 13.97
C LEU A 338 -23.77 24.51 13.76
N ALA A 339 -23.89 25.03 12.55
CA ALA A 339 -23.59 26.43 12.25
C ALA A 339 -24.49 27.38 13.07
N GLN A 340 -25.80 27.11 13.10
CA GLN A 340 -26.77 27.89 13.86
C GLN A 340 -26.48 27.86 15.36
N ARG A 341 -26.17 26.68 15.92
CA ARG A 341 -25.84 26.50 17.34
C ARG A 341 -24.69 27.39 17.80
N PHE A 342 -23.70 27.63 16.94
CA PHE A 342 -22.54 28.46 17.25
C PHE A 342 -22.61 29.87 16.65
N GLY A 343 -23.77 30.28 16.11
CA GLY A 343 -23.95 31.61 15.53
C GLY A 343 -23.02 31.89 14.35
N LEU A 344 -22.69 30.86 13.57
CA LEU A 344 -21.81 30.96 12.41
C LEU A 344 -22.63 31.31 11.16
N THR A 345 -22.25 32.39 10.49
CA THR A 345 -22.79 32.73 9.16
C THR A 345 -22.35 31.67 8.16
N VAL A 346 -23.32 30.98 7.53
CA VAL A 346 -23.05 30.03 6.46
C VAL A 346 -22.72 30.82 5.19
N THR A 347 -21.44 30.89 4.86
CA THR A 347 -20.93 31.60 3.66
C THR A 347 -20.93 30.68 2.45
N THR A 348 -20.84 29.37 2.66
CA THR A 348 -20.91 28.38 1.58
C THR A 348 -21.76 27.19 2.00
N ASP A 349 -22.76 26.86 1.18
CA ASP A 349 -23.63 25.70 1.38
C ASP A 349 -23.45 24.73 0.19
N LEU A 350 -22.90 23.55 0.48
CA LEU A 350 -22.62 22.54 -0.54
C LEU A 350 -23.83 21.66 -0.86
N ARG A 351 -24.93 21.77 -0.10
CA ARG A 351 -26.12 20.92 -0.30
C ARG A 351 -26.73 21.14 -1.68
N GLY A 352 -26.96 20.05 -2.41
CA GLY A 352 -27.54 20.05 -3.74
C GLY A 352 -26.62 20.61 -4.84
N LYS A 353 -25.33 20.85 -4.56
CA LYS A 353 -24.37 21.39 -5.54
C LYS A 353 -23.81 20.34 -6.48
N PHE A 354 -23.76 19.08 -6.06
CA PHE A 354 -23.11 18.01 -6.81
C PHE A 354 -24.05 16.83 -7.02
N LYS A 355 -23.89 16.15 -8.15
CA LYS A 355 -24.66 14.94 -8.50
C LYS A 355 -24.03 13.66 -7.95
N SER A 356 -22.73 13.67 -7.71
CA SER A 356 -21.95 12.51 -7.27
C SER A 356 -20.65 12.93 -6.58
N ASN A 357 -19.95 11.97 -5.98
CA ASN A 357 -18.62 12.19 -5.43
C ASN A 357 -17.63 12.63 -6.52
N ALA A 358 -17.71 12.05 -7.72
CA ALA A 358 -16.85 12.43 -8.84
C ALA A 358 -17.09 13.89 -9.26
N ASP A 359 -18.34 14.36 -9.27
CA ASP A 359 -18.69 15.76 -9.57
C ASP A 359 -18.08 16.72 -8.52
N ALA A 360 -18.17 16.35 -7.24
CA ALA A 360 -17.54 17.10 -6.15
C ALA A 360 -16.00 17.12 -6.24
N LEU A 361 -15.36 16.01 -6.59
CA LEU A 361 -13.90 15.94 -6.77
C LEU A 361 -13.43 16.69 -8.02
N ALA A 362 -14.23 16.69 -9.09
CA ALA A 362 -13.98 17.50 -10.27
C ALA A 362 -13.97 18.99 -9.90
N TYR A 363 -14.96 19.46 -9.12
CA TYR A 363 -15.02 20.83 -8.62
C TYR A 363 -13.80 21.20 -7.76
N VAL A 364 -13.34 20.32 -6.87
CA VAL A 364 -12.08 20.54 -6.13
C VAL A 364 -10.92 20.74 -7.11
N ARG A 365 -10.79 19.87 -8.11
CA ARG A 365 -9.70 19.90 -9.09
C ARG A 365 -9.72 21.15 -9.99
N THR A 366 -10.88 21.61 -10.43
CA THR A 366 -11.00 22.69 -11.42
C THR A 366 -11.14 24.08 -10.79
N ASP A 367 -11.95 24.21 -9.76
CA ASP A 367 -12.40 25.51 -9.25
C ASP A 367 -11.61 25.95 -8.00
N ILE A 368 -11.21 24.98 -7.16
CA ILE A 368 -10.54 25.29 -5.88
C ILE A 368 -9.03 25.09 -5.99
N PHE A 369 -8.57 23.98 -6.58
CA PHE A 369 -7.15 23.60 -6.62
C PHE A 369 -6.19 24.67 -7.15
N PRO A 370 -6.54 25.51 -8.15
CA PRO A 370 -5.66 26.61 -8.58
C PRO A 370 -5.29 27.62 -7.48
N ARG A 371 -6.01 27.65 -6.35
CA ARG A 371 -5.78 28.53 -5.20
C ARG A 371 -5.13 27.81 -4.00
N LEU A 372 -4.91 26.50 -4.12
CA LEU A 372 -4.32 25.66 -3.08
C LEU A 372 -2.81 25.49 -3.32
N ASP A 373 -2.12 24.95 -2.31
CA ASP A 373 -0.75 24.47 -2.46
C ASP A 373 -0.71 23.29 -3.45
N PRO A 374 -0.04 23.43 -4.60
CA PRO A 374 -0.04 22.39 -5.62
C PRO A 374 0.78 21.15 -5.22
N TYR A 375 1.57 21.24 -4.14
CA TYR A 375 2.45 20.17 -3.67
C TYR A 375 1.86 19.33 -2.53
N LEU A 376 0.66 19.65 -2.03
CA LEU A 376 0.09 18.98 -0.86
C LEU A 376 -1.37 18.60 -1.07
N THR A 377 -1.65 17.31 -0.94
CA THR A 377 -3.00 16.77 -0.86
C THR A 377 -3.08 15.68 0.21
N ILE A 378 -4.28 15.34 0.68
CA ILE A 378 -4.52 14.22 1.59
C ILE A 378 -5.55 13.24 1.02
N SER A 379 -5.22 11.95 1.04
CA SER A 379 -6.19 10.88 0.89
C SER A 379 -6.69 10.46 2.26
N LEU A 380 -7.93 10.79 2.61
CA LEU A 380 -8.49 10.45 3.90
C LEU A 380 -9.99 10.17 3.78
N ASP A 381 -10.42 9.07 4.36
CA ASP A 381 -11.84 8.71 4.42
C ASP A 381 -12.60 9.75 5.26
N PRO A 382 -13.68 10.37 4.74
CA PRO A 382 -14.53 11.32 5.47
C PRO A 382 -15.03 10.83 6.84
N SER A 383 -15.17 9.51 7.03
CA SER A 383 -15.55 8.91 8.31
C SER A 383 -14.46 8.97 9.39
N ARG A 384 -13.22 9.32 9.03
CA ARG A 384 -12.08 9.45 9.95
C ARG A 384 -11.66 10.91 10.20
N TYR A 385 -12.37 11.89 9.64
CA TYR A 385 -11.99 13.30 9.74
C TYR A 385 -11.96 13.83 11.18
N ASP A 386 -12.63 13.15 12.11
CA ASP A 386 -12.65 13.47 13.52
C ASP A 386 -11.48 12.86 14.32
N GLN A 387 -10.56 12.16 13.65
CA GLN A 387 -9.40 11.48 14.24
C GLN A 387 -8.07 12.19 13.95
N GLY A 388 -8.10 13.34 13.27
CA GLY A 388 -6.92 14.15 12.94
C GLY A 388 -6.63 14.24 11.45
N GLY A 389 -5.38 14.54 11.10
CA GLY A 389 -4.84 14.54 9.73
C GLY A 389 -5.08 15.82 8.93
N LEU A 390 -6.04 16.66 9.34
CA LEU A 390 -6.51 17.79 8.51
C LEU A 390 -6.02 19.17 8.95
N ASP A 391 -5.61 19.35 10.20
CA ASP A 391 -5.25 20.66 10.75
C ASP A 391 -4.09 21.28 9.96
N GLN A 392 -3.02 20.53 9.71
CA GLN A 392 -1.90 21.00 8.88
C GLN A 392 -2.29 21.16 7.41
N ILE A 393 -3.17 20.30 6.87
CA ILE A 393 -3.63 20.39 5.48
C ILE A 393 -4.36 21.73 5.27
N ILE A 394 -5.27 22.08 6.17
CA ILE A 394 -6.00 23.36 6.15
C ILE A 394 -5.02 24.53 6.37
N ALA A 395 -4.09 24.40 7.32
CA ALA A 395 -3.10 25.43 7.60
C ALA A 395 -2.23 25.72 6.37
N ALA A 396 -1.73 24.67 5.71
CA ALA A 396 -0.91 24.76 4.52
C ALA A 396 -1.68 25.02 3.22
N ARG A 397 -3.02 25.10 3.28
CA ARG A 397 -3.90 25.24 2.11
C ARG A 397 -3.73 24.08 1.11
N GLY A 398 -3.58 22.86 1.60
CA GLY A 398 -3.61 21.64 0.78
C GLY A 398 -5.04 21.23 0.41
N SER A 399 -5.15 20.29 -0.54
CA SER A 399 -6.44 19.68 -0.92
C SER A 399 -6.71 18.36 -0.20
N ALA A 400 -7.94 17.86 -0.28
CA ALA A 400 -8.33 16.54 0.21
C ALA A 400 -9.13 15.78 -0.84
N PHE A 401 -9.01 14.45 -0.85
CA PHE A 401 -9.85 13.57 -1.66
C PHE A 401 -10.05 12.21 -0.97
N TRP A 402 -11.02 11.45 -1.46
CA TRP A 402 -11.20 10.04 -1.12
C TRP A 402 -11.72 9.27 -2.33
N ILE A 403 -11.26 8.02 -2.49
CA ILE A 403 -11.78 7.07 -3.47
C ILE A 403 -12.49 5.97 -2.69
N THR A 404 -13.79 5.85 -2.91
CA THR A 404 -14.66 4.88 -2.27
C THR A 404 -14.33 3.49 -2.78
N GLY A 405 -13.99 2.58 -1.86
CA GLY A 405 -13.65 1.19 -2.20
C GLY A 405 -14.85 0.35 -2.62
N VAL A 406 -14.57 -0.82 -3.19
CA VAL A 406 -15.57 -1.71 -3.80
C VAL A 406 -16.66 -2.18 -2.83
N LYS A 407 -16.37 -2.30 -1.53
CA LYS A 407 -17.36 -2.72 -0.51
C LYS A 407 -18.18 -1.55 0.05
N ARG A 408 -17.88 -0.32 -0.38
CA ARG A 408 -18.50 0.91 0.12
C ARG A 408 -19.28 1.70 -0.94
N GLN A 409 -19.52 1.11 -2.12
CA GLN A 409 -20.27 1.74 -3.22
C GLN A 409 -21.73 2.10 -2.90
N ARG A 410 -22.27 1.65 -1.77
CA ARG A 410 -23.59 2.05 -1.26
C ARG A 410 -23.62 3.43 -0.59
N LEU A 411 -22.46 4.05 -0.38
CA LEU A 411 -22.38 5.38 0.22
C LEU A 411 -22.96 6.44 -0.73
N PRO A 412 -23.55 7.54 -0.20
CA PRO A 412 -24.15 8.57 -1.03
C PRO A 412 -23.17 9.16 -2.05
N GLY A 413 -23.59 9.21 -3.32
CA GLY A 413 -22.79 9.74 -4.43
C GLY A 413 -21.61 8.86 -4.87
N ALA A 414 -21.42 7.67 -4.29
CA ALA A 414 -20.24 6.84 -4.54
C ALA A 414 -20.21 6.24 -5.96
N ASN A 415 -19.05 6.39 -6.61
CA ASN A 415 -18.68 5.67 -7.82
C ASN A 415 -17.15 5.61 -7.88
N GLY A 416 -16.58 4.52 -7.37
CA GLY A 416 -15.13 4.38 -7.20
C GLY A 416 -14.34 4.51 -8.51
N GLU A 417 -14.91 4.10 -9.64
CA GLU A 417 -14.27 4.23 -10.96
C GLU A 417 -14.21 5.70 -11.41
N ALA A 418 -15.34 6.41 -11.32
CA ALA A 418 -15.40 7.83 -11.66
C ALA A 418 -14.56 8.69 -10.69
N GLU A 419 -14.57 8.37 -9.40
CA GLU A 419 -13.73 9.02 -8.39
C GLU A 419 -12.24 8.81 -8.68
N THR A 420 -11.84 7.58 -9.00
CA THR A 420 -10.45 7.26 -9.40
C THR A 420 -10.02 8.09 -10.61
N LYS A 421 -10.90 8.27 -11.60
CA LYS A 421 -10.61 9.11 -12.77
C LYS A 421 -10.34 10.56 -12.37
N GLU A 422 -11.16 11.15 -11.51
CA GLU A 422 -10.99 12.54 -11.06
C GLU A 422 -9.77 12.74 -10.19
N VAL A 423 -9.50 11.83 -9.25
CA VAL A 423 -8.26 11.87 -8.45
C VAL A 423 -7.03 11.75 -9.36
N ARG A 424 -7.06 10.84 -10.33
CA ARG A 424 -5.96 10.72 -11.31
C ARG A 424 -5.76 12.02 -12.09
N ASN A 425 -6.84 12.70 -12.48
CA ASN A 425 -6.75 13.99 -13.17
C ASN A 425 -6.18 15.09 -12.26
N LEU A 426 -6.48 15.07 -10.96
CA LEU A 426 -5.89 15.95 -9.97
C LEU A 426 -4.37 15.70 -9.86
N LEU A 427 -3.94 14.45 -9.73
CA LEU A 427 -2.52 14.11 -9.62
C LEU A 427 -1.70 14.51 -10.86
N LYS A 428 -2.30 14.56 -12.06
CA LYS A 428 -1.60 15.02 -13.28
C LYS A 428 -1.27 16.51 -13.28
N ILE A 429 -2.11 17.32 -12.64
CA ILE A 429 -1.89 18.77 -12.54
C ILE A 429 -1.08 19.15 -11.29
N MET A 430 -0.64 18.17 -10.52
CA MET A 430 0.27 18.35 -9.40
C MET A 430 1.73 18.17 -9.88
N PRO A 431 2.70 18.93 -9.31
CA PRO A 431 4.10 18.83 -9.71
C PRO A 431 4.78 17.50 -9.35
N LEU A 432 6.00 17.28 -9.86
CA LEU A 432 6.83 16.15 -9.45
C LEU A 432 7.12 16.20 -7.94
N GLY A 433 7.00 15.07 -7.26
CA GLY A 433 7.25 14.96 -5.82
C GLY A 433 6.22 15.67 -4.95
N ALA A 434 5.05 16.02 -5.50
CA ALA A 434 3.94 16.44 -4.67
C ALA A 434 3.47 15.29 -3.76
N VAL A 435 3.10 15.64 -2.54
CA VAL A 435 2.84 14.71 -1.44
C VAL A 435 1.35 14.40 -1.36
N VAL A 436 1.02 13.11 -1.33
CA VAL A 436 -0.26 12.58 -0.88
C VAL A 436 -0.10 12.14 0.57
N ARG A 437 -0.63 12.94 1.50
CA ARG A 437 -0.76 12.60 2.92
C ARG A 437 -1.91 11.62 3.14
N GLY A 438 -2.06 11.14 4.38
CA GLY A 438 -3.13 10.22 4.74
C GLY A 438 -2.86 8.81 4.26
N PHE A 439 -3.88 8.03 3.92
CA PHE A 439 -3.70 6.64 3.51
C PHE A 439 -4.76 6.22 2.49
N TRP A 440 -4.43 5.31 1.58
CA TRP A 440 -5.31 4.89 0.48
C TRP A 440 -6.35 3.83 0.89
N TRP A 441 -6.22 3.28 2.09
CA TRP A 441 -6.97 2.13 2.59
C TRP A 441 -7.69 2.46 3.91
N ASN A 442 -8.92 1.95 4.06
CA ASN A 442 -9.71 2.07 5.30
C ASN A 442 -10.49 0.77 5.55
N GLY A 443 -9.78 -0.32 5.82
CA GLY A 443 -10.38 -1.65 5.85
C GLY A 443 -10.48 -2.27 4.45
N ASP A 444 -10.57 -3.60 4.42
CA ASP A 444 -10.74 -4.38 3.19
C ASP A 444 -11.95 -3.88 2.38
N GLY A 445 -11.68 -3.36 1.18
CA GLY A 445 -12.66 -2.78 0.27
C GLY A 445 -13.25 -1.43 0.68
N GLY A 446 -12.65 -0.75 1.68
CA GLY A 446 -13.06 0.57 2.16
C GLY A 446 -12.59 1.73 1.29
N GLY A 447 -11.35 1.65 0.80
CA GLY A 447 -10.71 2.62 -0.10
C GLY A 447 -10.19 1.98 -1.39
N MET A 448 -9.24 2.64 -2.08
CA MET A 448 -8.63 2.15 -3.33
C MET A 448 -7.74 0.92 -3.14
N ASP A 449 -7.33 0.64 -1.90
CA ASP A 449 -6.26 -0.28 -1.51
C ASP A 449 -4.87 0.38 -1.50
N GLU A 450 -3.98 -0.11 -0.63
CA GLU A 450 -2.62 0.42 -0.46
C GLU A 450 -1.81 0.25 -1.74
N GLU A 451 -1.75 -0.97 -2.28
CA GLU A 451 -0.89 -1.28 -3.43
C GLU A 451 -1.32 -0.45 -4.64
N ALA A 452 -2.63 -0.41 -4.91
CA ALA A 452 -3.19 0.32 -6.04
C ALA A 452 -2.99 1.84 -5.89
N GLY A 453 -3.19 2.39 -4.69
CA GLY A 453 -3.04 3.82 -4.42
C GLY A 453 -1.58 4.29 -4.53
N VAL A 454 -0.66 3.59 -3.88
CA VAL A 454 0.78 3.92 -3.90
C VAL A 454 1.35 3.74 -5.31
N ALA A 455 0.93 2.70 -6.04
CA ALA A 455 1.33 2.52 -7.43
C ALA A 455 0.81 3.66 -8.32
N MET A 456 -0.47 4.05 -8.21
CA MET A 456 -1.03 5.16 -8.99
C MET A 456 -0.29 6.48 -8.72
N ALA A 457 0.00 6.79 -7.46
CA ALA A 457 0.79 7.95 -7.08
C ALA A 457 2.21 7.89 -7.68
N SER A 458 2.90 6.76 -7.51
CA SER A 458 4.26 6.54 -8.00
C SER A 458 4.36 6.76 -9.52
N ARG A 459 3.43 6.19 -10.31
CA ARG A 459 3.38 6.32 -11.78
C ARG A 459 3.31 7.78 -12.23
N LEU A 460 2.57 8.60 -11.51
CA LEU A 460 2.38 10.02 -11.78
C LEU A 460 3.43 10.91 -11.10
N GLY A 461 4.49 10.33 -10.53
CA GLY A 461 5.57 11.06 -9.86
C GLY A 461 5.13 11.74 -8.55
N LYS A 462 4.24 11.08 -7.79
CA LYS A 462 3.71 11.54 -6.50
C LYS A 462 4.13 10.58 -5.40
N VAL A 463 4.36 11.13 -4.21
CA VAL A 463 4.85 10.36 -3.06
C VAL A 463 3.77 10.24 -2.00
N THR A 464 3.73 9.12 -1.29
CA THR A 464 2.80 8.91 -0.17
C THR A 464 3.51 9.14 1.16
N ILE A 465 2.85 9.80 2.12
CA ILE A 465 3.31 9.86 3.52
C ILE A 465 2.13 9.49 4.42
N VAL A 466 2.19 8.27 4.98
CA VAL A 466 1.09 7.71 5.77
C VAL A 466 0.95 8.46 7.08
N SER A 467 -0.23 9.04 7.32
CA SER A 467 -0.46 10.00 8.41
C SER A 467 -1.93 10.33 8.65
N ASP A 468 -2.83 9.41 8.31
CA ASP A 468 -4.29 9.57 8.35
C ASP A 468 -4.86 9.72 9.77
N LEU A 469 -4.14 9.25 10.80
CA LEU A 469 -4.58 9.22 12.20
C LEU A 469 -3.75 10.14 13.10
N ILE A 470 -3.18 11.22 12.54
CA ILE A 470 -2.25 12.07 13.27
C ILE A 470 -2.86 13.44 13.58
N THR A 471 -2.90 13.76 14.86
CA THR A 471 -3.43 15.00 15.41
C THR A 471 -2.33 16.06 15.61
N ASN A 472 -2.72 17.33 15.59
CA ASN A 472 -1.87 18.48 15.93
C ASN A 472 -0.60 18.65 15.06
N LEU A 473 -0.60 18.19 13.81
CA LEU A 473 0.55 18.33 12.91
C LEU A 473 0.86 19.79 12.56
N SER A 474 -0.16 20.66 12.58
CA SER A 474 0.06 22.11 12.44
C SER A 474 0.89 22.68 13.58
N VAL A 475 0.97 22.02 14.74
CA VAL A 475 1.84 22.38 15.86
C VAL A 475 3.18 21.65 15.76
N HIS A 476 3.15 20.32 15.60
CA HIS A 476 4.36 19.49 15.59
C HIS A 476 5.32 19.83 14.45
N SER A 477 4.80 20.18 13.27
CA SER A 477 5.64 20.56 12.11
C SER A 477 6.37 21.88 12.31
N GLY A 478 5.89 22.73 13.23
CA GLY A 478 6.53 24.01 13.58
C GLY A 478 7.74 23.87 14.49
N VAL A 479 8.00 22.67 15.03
CA VAL A 479 9.20 22.44 15.84
C VAL A 479 10.46 22.56 14.96
N PRO A 480 11.44 23.39 15.37
CA PRO A 480 12.66 23.57 14.59
C PRO A 480 13.57 22.35 14.70
N ALA A 481 13.92 21.78 13.55
CA ALA A 481 14.99 20.81 13.41
C ALA A 481 15.38 20.72 11.93
N ASP A 482 16.65 21.00 11.65
CA ASP A 482 17.21 20.87 10.30
C ASP A 482 17.91 19.52 10.13
N THR A 483 18.54 19.04 11.21
CA THR A 483 19.22 17.75 11.27
C THR A 483 19.02 17.08 12.62
N LEU A 484 19.05 15.75 12.61
CA LEU A 484 19.10 14.87 13.77
C LEU A 484 20.29 13.91 13.59
N ARG A 485 20.87 13.46 14.71
CA ARG A 485 22.02 12.54 14.72
C ARG A 485 21.70 11.34 15.56
N GLN A 486 22.00 10.15 15.04
CA GLN A 486 21.85 8.94 15.82
C GLN A 486 22.97 8.87 16.86
N LYS A 487 22.75 8.13 17.95
CA LYS A 487 23.83 7.85 18.90
C LYS A 487 24.89 6.96 18.24
N PRO A 488 26.17 7.09 18.62
CA PRO A 488 27.21 6.19 18.16
C PRO A 488 26.86 4.72 18.45
N ARG A 489 27.06 3.86 17.44
CA ARG A 489 26.79 2.42 17.52
C ARG A 489 28.06 1.68 17.97
N PRO A 490 27.93 0.58 18.72
CA PRO A 490 29.09 -0.26 19.05
C PRO A 490 29.66 -0.92 17.78
N PRO A 491 30.97 -1.20 17.73
CA PRO A 491 31.57 -1.92 16.61
C PRO A 491 30.94 -3.31 16.46
N ALA A 492 31.05 -3.88 15.26
CA ALA A 492 30.63 -5.26 15.03
C ALA A 492 31.40 -6.24 15.94
N PRO A 493 30.76 -7.35 16.37
CA PRO A 493 31.48 -8.40 17.08
C PRO A 493 32.60 -9.01 16.20
N PRO A 494 33.56 -9.73 16.79
CA PRO A 494 34.59 -10.41 16.02
C PRO A 494 33.99 -11.35 14.98
N PHE A 495 34.50 -11.28 13.75
CA PHE A 495 34.04 -12.14 12.65
C PHE A 495 34.47 -13.59 12.86
N ASP A 496 33.48 -14.46 13.02
CA ASP A 496 33.56 -15.92 13.02
C ASP A 496 32.91 -16.51 11.76
N ARG A 497 33.67 -17.35 11.03
CA ARG A 497 33.26 -18.00 9.78
C ARG A 497 32.24 -19.12 9.99
N THR A 498 32.06 -19.59 11.22
CA THR A 498 31.15 -20.70 11.56
C THR A 498 29.73 -20.26 11.88
N LYS A 499 29.48 -18.94 11.98
CA LYS A 499 28.22 -18.37 12.49
C LYS A 499 27.26 -17.90 11.41
N THR A 500 26.00 -17.78 11.78
CA THR A 500 24.99 -17.00 11.05
C THR A 500 24.67 -15.73 11.82
N TYR A 501 24.83 -14.57 11.17
CA TYR A 501 24.52 -13.28 11.74
C TYR A 501 23.12 -12.83 11.31
N VAL A 502 22.31 -12.40 12.28
CA VAL A 502 20.89 -12.06 12.10
C VAL A 502 20.69 -10.60 12.47
N ALA A 503 20.26 -9.77 11.50
CA ALA A 503 19.77 -8.43 11.78
C ALA A 503 18.24 -8.42 11.76
N PHE A 504 17.62 -8.04 12.88
CA PHE A 504 16.17 -7.86 12.94
C PHE A 504 15.80 -6.45 12.47
N THR A 505 14.92 -6.31 11.47
CA THR A 505 14.51 -5.01 10.93
C THR A 505 12.99 -4.79 11.05
N MET A 506 12.58 -3.75 11.78
CA MET A 506 11.19 -3.39 12.05
C MET A 506 10.47 -2.86 10.81
N SER A 507 9.22 -3.27 10.58
CA SER A 507 8.34 -2.79 9.50
C SER A 507 7.61 -1.48 9.84
N ASP A 508 6.96 -0.86 8.85
CA ASP A 508 6.00 0.26 8.99
C ASP A 508 6.57 1.54 9.62
N GLY A 509 7.86 1.75 9.43
CA GLY A 509 8.56 2.96 9.84
C GLY A 509 8.28 4.18 8.98
N ASP A 510 7.93 3.96 7.71
CA ASP A 510 7.44 5.00 6.80
C ASP A 510 6.09 5.56 7.25
N ASN A 511 5.30 4.73 7.95
CA ASN A 511 4.01 5.12 8.48
C ASN A 511 4.16 6.01 9.70
N LEU A 512 3.93 7.31 9.54
CA LEU A 512 4.12 8.27 10.63
C LEU A 512 3.17 8.01 11.82
N CYS A 513 2.03 7.34 11.59
CA CYS A 513 1.09 6.98 12.65
C CYS A 513 1.74 6.03 13.68
N THR A 514 2.68 5.18 13.27
CA THR A 514 3.33 4.24 14.20
C THR A 514 4.21 4.96 15.21
N TRP A 515 4.89 6.03 14.80
CA TRP A 515 5.76 6.85 15.65
C TRP A 515 5.02 7.69 16.68
N ARG A 516 3.74 8.02 16.45
CA ARG A 516 2.94 8.79 17.42
C ARG A 516 2.73 8.03 18.73
N GLY A 517 2.54 6.72 18.71
CA GLY A 517 2.23 5.99 19.95
C GLY A 517 2.52 4.51 19.87
N TYR A 518 2.26 3.90 18.72
CA TYR A 518 2.41 2.47 18.53
C TYR A 518 3.82 1.96 18.84
N PHE A 519 4.87 2.60 18.31
CA PHE A 519 6.25 2.17 18.57
C PHE A 519 6.75 2.48 19.98
N ARG A 520 6.11 3.40 20.71
CA ARG A 520 6.47 3.66 22.11
C ARG A 520 6.35 2.39 22.96
N ARG A 521 5.36 1.54 22.68
CA ARG A 521 5.18 0.27 23.41
C ARG A 521 6.37 -0.68 23.27
N TYR A 522 7.11 -0.64 22.14
CA TYR A 522 8.34 -1.40 21.98
C TYR A 522 9.51 -0.73 22.67
N PHE A 523 9.54 0.60 22.62
CA PHE A 523 10.55 1.40 23.29
C PHE A 523 10.45 1.29 24.82
N GLU A 524 9.27 0.95 25.33
CA GLU A 524 8.93 0.75 26.74
C GLU A 524 8.82 -0.74 27.14
N ASP A 525 9.06 -1.68 26.22
CA ASP A 525 9.05 -3.12 26.50
C ASP A 525 10.21 -3.47 27.48
N PRO A 526 9.97 -4.19 28.59
CA PRO A 526 11.02 -4.57 29.54
C PRO A 526 12.14 -5.44 28.93
N ALA A 527 11.87 -6.16 27.84
CA ALA A 527 12.87 -6.94 27.12
C ALA A 527 13.72 -6.09 26.16
N ARG A 528 13.42 -4.78 26.00
CA ARG A 528 14.18 -3.91 25.11
C ARG A 528 15.67 -3.90 25.46
N GLY A 529 16.49 -4.02 24.43
CA GLY A 529 17.95 -4.10 24.55
C GLY A 529 18.46 -5.53 24.75
N SER A 530 17.60 -6.55 24.88
CA SER A 530 18.07 -7.95 24.91
C SER A 530 18.52 -8.47 23.55
N VAL A 531 18.04 -7.85 22.47
CA VAL A 531 18.44 -8.14 21.09
C VAL A 531 18.61 -6.83 20.32
N PRO A 532 19.59 -6.71 19.40
CA PRO A 532 19.70 -5.60 18.48
C PRO A 532 18.49 -5.49 17.53
N VAL A 533 17.97 -4.28 17.32
CA VAL A 533 16.85 -4.00 16.43
C VAL A 533 17.18 -2.81 15.52
N GLY A 534 17.04 -3.02 14.21
CA GLY A 534 16.97 -1.96 13.22
C GLY A 534 15.55 -1.44 13.08
N TRP A 535 15.35 -0.13 13.23
CA TRP A 535 14.09 0.57 13.09
C TRP A 535 14.05 1.29 11.73
N GLY A 536 13.22 0.82 10.81
CA GLY A 536 12.90 1.64 9.65
C GLY A 536 12.19 2.89 10.13
N MET A 537 12.56 4.07 9.66
CA MET A 537 11.90 5.35 9.94
C MET A 537 11.82 6.17 8.64
N GLY A 538 10.62 6.62 8.27
CA GLY A 538 10.42 7.52 7.14
C GLY A 538 11.08 8.87 7.45
N PRO A 539 12.09 9.32 6.68
CA PRO A 539 12.88 10.49 7.05
C PRO A 539 12.09 11.80 6.95
N ALA A 540 10.95 11.81 6.24
CA ALA A 540 10.03 12.95 6.19
C ALA A 540 9.43 13.32 7.57
N ILE A 541 9.57 12.48 8.60
CA ILE A 541 9.22 12.83 9.98
C ILE A 541 9.88 14.12 10.47
N ILE A 542 11.08 14.47 9.95
CA ILE A 542 11.78 15.70 10.33
C ILE A 542 11.03 16.99 9.93
N ASP A 543 10.16 16.90 8.92
CA ASP A 543 9.33 18.04 8.52
C ASP A 543 8.01 18.09 9.30
N LEU A 544 7.56 16.96 9.85
CA LEU A 544 6.20 16.82 10.39
C LEU A 544 6.13 16.76 11.90
N ALA A 545 7.07 16.06 12.51
CA ALA A 545 7.15 15.92 13.94
C ALA A 545 8.60 15.64 14.36
N PRO A 546 9.55 16.58 14.11
CA PRO A 546 10.95 16.37 14.44
C PRO A 546 11.18 16.14 15.94
N GLY A 547 10.34 16.70 16.81
CA GLY A 547 10.39 16.44 18.26
C GLY A 547 10.11 14.98 18.62
N TRP A 548 9.31 14.26 17.82
CA TRP A 548 9.06 12.83 18.00
C TRP A 548 10.29 12.03 17.60
N ALA A 549 10.81 12.26 16.39
CA ALA A 549 12.03 11.61 15.93
C ALA A 549 13.20 11.82 16.90
N LYS A 550 13.37 13.06 17.40
CA LYS A 550 14.35 13.39 18.43
C LYS A 550 14.17 12.54 19.69
N TRP A 551 12.94 12.39 20.19
CA TRP A 551 12.67 11.57 21.37
C TRP A 551 13.13 10.11 21.16
N TYR A 552 12.83 9.51 20.00
CA TYR A 552 13.27 8.15 19.69
C TYR A 552 14.80 8.03 19.57
N TYR A 553 15.47 9.01 18.97
CA TYR A 553 16.93 9.04 18.88
C TYR A 553 17.59 9.21 20.25
N ASP A 554 17.04 10.08 21.09
CA ASP A 554 17.50 10.28 22.48
C ASP A 554 17.23 9.05 23.35
N ALA A 555 16.15 8.32 23.09
CA ALA A 555 15.78 7.08 23.78
C ALA A 555 16.48 5.83 23.22
N ALA A 556 17.29 5.96 22.16
CA ALA A 556 18.00 4.83 21.55
C ALA A 556 19.05 4.24 22.51
N THR A 557 19.13 2.91 22.57
CA THR A 557 20.17 2.14 23.25
C THR A 557 21.29 1.78 22.27
N PRO A 558 22.44 1.22 22.72
CA PRO A 558 23.45 0.68 21.81
C PRO A 558 22.95 -0.46 20.90
N ASN A 559 21.77 -1.02 21.19
CA ASN A 559 21.12 -2.08 20.43
C ASN A 559 19.99 -1.56 19.52
N ASP A 560 19.92 -0.25 19.29
CA ASP A 560 18.98 0.36 18.34
C ASP A 560 19.74 1.06 17.20
N GLU A 561 19.25 0.87 15.98
CA GLU A 561 19.74 1.58 14.79
C GLU A 561 18.54 2.03 13.94
N PHE A 562 18.54 3.25 13.43
CA PHE A 562 17.49 3.76 12.53
C PHE A 562 17.97 3.80 11.07
N PHE A 563 17.10 3.43 10.14
CA PHE A 563 17.37 3.48 8.71
C PHE A 563 16.20 4.09 7.92
N CYS A 564 16.45 4.50 6.68
CA CYS A 564 15.45 5.09 5.81
C CYS A 564 14.46 4.02 5.34
N ASP A 565 13.19 4.13 5.74
CA ASP A 565 12.17 3.15 5.36
C ASP A 565 11.57 3.41 3.97
N VAL A 566 10.67 2.52 3.56
CA VAL A 566 10.19 2.36 2.18
C VAL A 566 9.74 3.67 1.53
N SER A 567 10.16 4.01 0.30
CA SER A 567 11.36 3.52 -0.40
C SER A 567 12.35 4.68 -0.62
N GLY A 568 12.57 5.50 0.41
CA GLY A 568 13.39 6.71 0.34
C GLY A 568 12.82 7.86 1.18
N ALA A 569 12.87 9.09 0.66
CA ALA A 569 12.35 10.27 1.35
C ALA A 569 10.86 10.13 1.76
N ALA A 570 10.10 9.31 1.05
CA ALA A 570 8.68 9.03 1.25
C ALA A 570 8.29 7.68 0.60
N TYR A 571 7.07 7.22 0.86
CA TYR A 571 6.59 5.92 0.39
C TYR A 571 6.20 5.95 -1.10
N LEU A 572 6.86 5.09 -1.88
CA LEU A 572 6.61 4.82 -3.29
C LEU A 572 7.08 3.41 -3.68
N TYR A 573 6.71 2.98 -4.88
CA TYR A 573 7.27 1.79 -5.53
C TYR A 573 8.29 2.20 -6.60
N PRO A 574 9.60 1.92 -6.44
CA PRO A 574 10.62 2.32 -7.40
C PRO A 574 10.36 1.86 -8.86
N PRO A 575 9.84 0.64 -9.12
CA PRO A 575 9.55 0.22 -10.49
C PRO A 575 8.41 1.01 -11.14
N GLU A 576 7.53 1.59 -10.33
CA GLU A 576 6.37 2.36 -10.77
C GLU A 576 6.70 3.85 -10.92
N TRP A 577 7.73 4.34 -10.24
CA TRP A 577 8.04 5.76 -10.18
C TRP A 577 8.23 6.38 -11.57
N GLY A 578 7.37 7.35 -11.87
CA GLY A 578 7.42 8.17 -13.06
C GLY A 578 7.16 7.42 -14.36
N LEU A 579 6.54 6.23 -14.34
CA LEU A 579 6.23 5.47 -15.56
C LEU A 579 5.40 6.24 -16.58
N SER A 580 4.54 7.15 -16.12
CA SER A 580 3.74 7.98 -17.03
C SER A 580 4.49 9.22 -17.54
N LEU A 581 5.67 9.53 -17.01
CA LEU A 581 6.37 10.78 -17.27
C LEU A 581 7.26 10.70 -18.51
N LYS A 582 7.32 11.80 -19.26
CA LYS A 582 8.21 11.94 -20.43
C LYS A 582 9.68 11.76 -20.07
N ASP A 583 10.11 12.32 -18.94
CA ASP A 583 11.49 12.24 -18.45
C ASP A 583 11.57 11.47 -17.13
N ARG A 584 11.26 10.17 -17.22
CA ARG A 584 11.36 9.24 -16.09
C ARG A 584 12.77 9.18 -15.49
N PRO A 585 13.88 9.11 -16.27
CA PRO A 585 15.22 9.07 -15.70
C PRO A 585 15.54 10.29 -14.82
N GLN A 586 15.20 11.51 -15.28
CA GLN A 586 15.37 12.71 -14.46
C GLN A 586 14.45 12.68 -13.23
N ALA A 587 13.22 12.20 -13.35
CA ALA A 587 12.31 12.08 -12.23
C ALA A 587 12.84 11.13 -11.14
N LEU A 588 13.42 9.98 -11.53
CA LEU A 588 14.10 9.06 -10.60
C LEU A 588 15.27 9.74 -9.93
N ARG A 589 16.14 10.40 -10.71
CA ARG A 589 17.32 11.09 -10.19
C ARG A 589 16.94 12.16 -9.16
N SER A 590 15.99 13.03 -9.49
CA SER A 590 15.51 14.09 -8.60
C SER A 590 14.97 13.54 -7.27
N PHE A 591 14.21 12.43 -7.30
CA PHE A 591 13.69 11.82 -6.08
C PHE A 591 14.80 11.23 -5.20
N TYR A 592 15.79 10.56 -5.77
CA TYR A 592 16.86 9.96 -5.00
C TYR A 592 17.91 10.97 -4.53
N ASP A 593 18.12 12.07 -5.24
CA ASP A 593 18.90 13.21 -4.72
C ASP A 593 18.22 13.81 -3.47
N LEU A 594 16.88 13.96 -3.51
CA LEU A 594 16.10 14.35 -2.33
C LEU A 594 16.19 13.33 -1.20
N THR A 595 16.11 12.03 -1.52
CA THR A 595 16.28 10.95 -0.54
C THR A 595 17.64 11.05 0.14
N GLN A 596 18.71 11.28 -0.62
CA GLN A 596 20.05 11.43 -0.06
C GLN A 596 20.15 12.64 0.89
N ASP A 597 19.51 13.76 0.56
CA ASP A 597 19.44 14.94 1.44
C ASP A 597 18.75 14.60 2.78
N TYR A 598 17.57 14.00 2.72
CA TYR A 598 16.80 13.62 3.90
C TYR A 598 17.53 12.58 4.76
N MET A 599 18.20 11.62 4.14
CA MET A 599 19.06 10.68 4.84
C MET A 599 20.23 11.38 5.56
N ASN A 600 20.86 12.39 4.94
CA ASN A 600 21.92 13.16 5.61
C ASN A 600 21.36 13.97 6.81
N ARG A 601 20.15 14.53 6.66
CA ARG A 601 19.47 15.26 7.73
C ARG A 601 19.08 14.35 8.89
N MET A 602 18.72 13.10 8.62
CA MET A 602 18.32 12.10 9.62
C MET A 602 19.45 11.17 10.08
N ASP A 603 20.66 11.35 9.56
CA ASP A 603 21.83 10.50 9.83
C ASP A 603 21.61 9.02 9.53
N MET A 604 21.00 8.74 8.37
CA MET A 604 20.71 7.38 7.90
C MET A 604 21.72 6.97 6.82
N LYS A 605 22.17 5.72 6.86
CA LYS A 605 23.15 5.14 5.90
C LYS A 605 22.59 4.00 5.05
N THR A 606 21.33 3.65 5.30
CA THR A 606 20.70 2.43 4.82
C THR A 606 19.29 2.74 4.35
N VAL A 607 18.83 2.02 3.33
CA VAL A 607 17.48 2.15 2.77
C VAL A 607 16.81 0.77 2.70
N ARG A 608 15.54 0.72 3.09
CA ARG A 608 14.62 -0.36 2.70
C ARG A 608 13.88 0.05 1.43
N LEU A 609 13.87 -0.82 0.44
CA LEU A 609 13.08 -0.67 -0.78
C LEU A 609 11.94 -1.67 -0.77
N MET A 610 10.77 -1.28 -1.25
CA MET A 610 9.61 -2.16 -1.36
C MET A 610 9.24 -2.40 -2.82
N ASN A 611 8.71 -3.59 -3.09
CA ASN A 611 8.23 -3.99 -4.40
C ASN A 611 9.34 -3.88 -5.48
N THR A 612 10.54 -4.38 -5.17
CA THR A 612 11.72 -4.29 -6.05
C THR A 612 12.33 -5.65 -6.36
N ASN A 613 12.84 -5.81 -7.57
CA ASN A 613 13.75 -6.91 -7.92
C ASN A 613 15.23 -6.45 -7.88
N THR A 614 16.15 -7.38 -8.12
CA THR A 614 17.61 -7.11 -8.14
C THR A 614 18.01 -5.97 -9.08
N ALA A 615 17.40 -5.87 -10.26
CA ALA A 615 17.71 -4.80 -11.22
C ALA A 615 17.23 -3.44 -10.72
N ASN A 616 16.06 -3.39 -10.08
CA ASN A 616 15.57 -2.15 -9.45
C ASN A 616 16.49 -1.72 -8.30
N ILE A 617 16.92 -2.65 -7.45
CA ILE A 617 17.84 -2.36 -6.34
C ILE A 617 19.18 -1.83 -6.89
N ALA A 618 19.72 -2.44 -7.95
CA ALA A 618 20.94 -1.96 -8.60
C ALA A 618 20.79 -0.54 -9.19
N GLN A 619 19.66 -0.25 -9.83
CA GLN A 619 19.36 1.09 -10.34
C GLN A 619 19.33 2.14 -9.23
N VAL A 620 18.66 1.82 -8.10
CA VAL A 620 18.63 2.72 -6.94
C VAL A 620 20.01 2.86 -6.30
N GLY A 621 20.79 1.77 -6.20
CA GLY A 621 22.18 1.79 -5.72
C GLY A 621 23.07 2.76 -6.50
N ALA A 622 22.92 2.81 -7.83
CA ALA A 622 23.63 3.75 -8.69
C ALA A 622 23.20 5.22 -8.48
N LEU A 623 21.94 5.46 -8.09
CA LEU A 623 21.41 6.80 -7.80
C LEU A 623 21.73 7.25 -6.36
N LEU A 624 22.03 6.33 -5.45
CA LEU A 624 22.35 6.57 -4.04
C LEU A 624 23.75 6.05 -3.65
N PRO A 625 24.84 6.60 -4.22
CA PRO A 625 26.18 6.06 -4.01
C PRO A 625 26.70 6.20 -2.56
N LYS A 626 26.06 7.02 -1.71
CA LYS A 626 26.43 7.15 -0.28
C LYS A 626 25.64 6.22 0.64
N VAL A 627 24.67 5.47 0.12
CA VAL A 627 24.07 4.36 0.87
C VAL A 627 25.12 3.27 1.02
N GLU A 628 25.29 2.74 2.23
CA GLU A 628 26.30 1.72 2.53
C GLU A 628 25.77 0.32 2.18
N TYR A 629 24.51 0.05 2.47
CA TYR A 629 23.84 -1.22 2.18
C TYR A 629 22.31 -1.06 2.14
N PHE A 630 21.65 -2.07 1.57
CA PHE A 630 20.19 -2.15 1.45
C PHE A 630 19.63 -3.31 2.27
N VAL A 631 18.46 -3.08 2.88
CA VAL A 631 17.67 -4.11 3.59
C VAL A 631 16.28 -4.22 2.96
N PRO A 632 16.17 -4.55 1.66
CA PRO A 632 14.92 -4.44 0.93
C PRO A 632 13.88 -5.46 1.38
N ASP A 633 12.69 -5.22 0.87
CA ASP A 633 11.46 -5.99 0.97
C ASP A 633 10.65 -5.77 2.25
N TYR A 634 9.34 -5.81 2.07
CA TYR A 634 8.36 -5.86 3.14
C TYR A 634 7.90 -7.32 3.25
N GLY A 635 8.47 -8.03 4.21
CA GLY A 635 8.40 -9.49 4.24
C GLY A 635 9.24 -10.17 3.15
N HIS A 636 9.33 -11.49 3.21
CA HIS A 636 9.98 -12.33 2.21
C HIS A 636 9.23 -12.36 0.87
N GLN A 637 9.90 -11.86 -0.17
CA GLN A 637 9.35 -11.68 -1.53
C GLN A 637 9.87 -12.75 -2.52
N GLY A 638 10.06 -13.99 -2.03
CA GLY A 638 10.63 -15.10 -2.81
C GLY A 638 12.17 -15.14 -2.80
N GLY A 639 12.73 -16.08 -3.55
CA GLY A 639 14.16 -16.43 -3.51
C GLY A 639 14.41 -17.64 -2.60
N GLU A 640 14.80 -18.76 -3.19
CA GLU A 640 15.03 -20.01 -2.47
C GLU A 640 16.51 -20.26 -2.17
N ILE A 641 17.40 -19.61 -2.93
CA ILE A 641 18.84 -19.77 -2.81
C ILE A 641 19.40 -18.58 -2.02
N TYR A 642 20.29 -18.86 -1.07
CA TYR A 642 20.90 -17.86 -0.19
C TYR A 642 21.52 -16.67 -0.95
N ASN A 643 22.13 -16.91 -2.11
CA ASN A 643 22.77 -15.87 -2.93
C ASN A 643 21.77 -14.91 -3.60
N ASP A 644 20.49 -15.27 -3.73
CA ASP A 644 19.44 -14.35 -4.19
C ASP A 644 19.00 -13.39 -3.07
N LEU A 645 19.32 -13.73 -1.82
CA LEU A 645 18.92 -13.00 -0.63
C LEU A 645 20.04 -12.12 -0.09
N THR A 646 21.30 -12.53 -0.26
CA THR A 646 22.48 -11.77 0.19
C THR A 646 23.53 -11.67 -0.91
N TYR A 647 23.80 -10.46 -1.38
CA TYR A 647 24.72 -10.20 -2.49
C TYR A 647 25.31 -8.79 -2.46
N THR A 648 26.31 -8.54 -3.30
CA THR A 648 26.91 -7.21 -3.50
C THR A 648 26.48 -6.67 -4.86
N LEU A 649 26.05 -5.41 -4.91
CA LEU A 649 25.76 -4.70 -6.16
C LEU A 649 27.05 -4.40 -6.95
N PRO A 650 26.97 -4.17 -8.26
CA PRO A 650 28.12 -3.72 -9.06
C PRO A 650 28.77 -2.42 -8.53
N THR A 651 27.99 -1.59 -7.84
CA THR A 651 28.40 -0.34 -7.19
C THR A 651 29.06 -0.54 -5.82
N GLY A 652 29.19 -1.78 -5.34
CA GLY A 652 29.90 -2.14 -4.10
C GLY A 652 29.03 -2.19 -2.84
N GLN A 653 27.79 -1.71 -2.88
CA GLN A 653 26.87 -1.82 -1.74
C GLN A 653 26.43 -3.26 -1.50
N SER A 654 26.26 -3.64 -0.23
CA SER A 654 25.67 -4.93 0.16
C SER A 654 24.15 -4.89 0.11
N VAL A 655 23.51 -6.03 -0.16
CA VAL A 655 22.07 -6.19 -0.15
C VAL A 655 21.70 -7.38 0.71
N PHE A 656 20.78 -7.18 1.66
CA PHE A 656 20.23 -8.22 2.53
C PHE A 656 18.69 -8.23 2.42
N ARG A 657 18.16 -9.01 1.47
CA ARG A 657 16.70 -9.14 1.26
C ARG A 657 16.02 -9.77 2.46
N ALA A 658 14.78 -9.37 2.75
CA ALA A 658 14.03 -9.92 3.86
C ALA A 658 13.82 -11.43 3.71
N ILE A 659 14.07 -12.16 4.80
CA ILE A 659 13.95 -13.62 4.84
C ILE A 659 12.85 -14.12 5.76
N THR A 660 11.95 -13.26 6.25
CA THR A 660 10.86 -13.64 7.16
C THR A 660 9.59 -12.87 6.83
N ASN A 661 8.43 -13.45 7.13
CA ASN A 661 7.11 -12.80 6.94
C ASN A 661 6.41 -12.38 8.24
N GLY A 662 7.04 -12.62 9.40
CA GLY A 662 6.41 -12.43 10.71
C GLY A 662 5.38 -13.53 11.05
N ALA A 663 5.53 -14.23 12.18
CA ALA A 663 4.57 -15.24 12.67
C ALA A 663 4.98 -15.91 14.00
N GLY A 664 5.48 -15.13 14.96
CA GLY A 664 5.92 -15.66 16.27
C GLY A 664 7.26 -16.40 16.25
N PRO A 665 7.84 -16.66 17.43
CA PRO A 665 9.25 -16.99 17.58
C PRO A 665 9.68 -18.31 16.91
N GLU A 666 8.85 -19.35 16.98
CA GLU A 666 9.14 -20.66 16.37
C GLU A 666 9.18 -20.56 14.85
N ASN A 667 8.22 -19.85 14.25
CA ASN A 667 8.17 -19.69 12.80
C ASN A 667 9.27 -18.74 12.31
N PHE A 668 9.62 -17.71 13.09
CA PHE A 668 10.81 -16.89 12.81
C PHE A 668 12.08 -17.75 12.76
N ALA A 669 12.35 -18.55 13.80
CA ALA A 669 13.53 -19.39 13.87
C ALA A 669 13.56 -20.44 12.74
N ALA A 670 12.41 -21.06 12.42
CA ALA A 670 12.30 -22.03 11.34
C ALA A 670 12.59 -21.39 9.96
N GLN A 671 12.06 -20.20 9.70
CA GLN A 671 12.31 -19.45 8.47
C GLN A 671 13.78 -19.06 8.32
N ILE A 672 14.41 -18.57 9.40
CA ILE A 672 15.82 -18.22 9.44
C ILE A 672 16.69 -19.45 9.14
N ARG A 673 16.44 -20.58 9.81
CA ARG A 673 17.14 -21.85 9.56
C ARG A 673 17.00 -22.32 8.11
N LYS A 674 15.76 -22.32 7.60
CA LYS A 674 15.46 -22.78 6.25
C LYS A 674 16.24 -21.99 5.21
N ARG A 675 16.24 -20.65 5.32
CA ARG A 675 16.80 -19.76 4.28
C ARG A 675 18.30 -19.51 4.44
N ALA A 676 18.83 -19.50 5.66
CA ALA A 676 20.28 -19.56 5.87
C ALA A 676 20.84 -20.91 5.41
N GLY A 677 20.10 -22.00 5.60
CA GLY A 677 20.50 -23.35 5.24
C GLY A 677 21.82 -23.74 5.91
N LYS A 678 22.66 -24.46 5.16
CA LYS A 678 24.01 -24.88 5.60
C LYS A 678 25.10 -23.83 5.35
N ASN A 679 24.75 -22.65 4.82
CA ASN A 679 25.74 -21.61 4.49
C ASN A 679 26.38 -21.08 5.78
N ARG A 680 27.71 -21.12 5.86
CA ARG A 680 28.50 -20.53 6.95
C ARG A 680 29.78 -19.88 6.37
N PRO A 681 30.07 -18.60 6.67
CA PRO A 681 29.20 -17.68 7.39
C PRO A 681 27.92 -17.38 6.59
N ALA A 682 26.85 -16.99 7.29
CA ALA A 682 25.64 -16.46 6.64
C ALA A 682 25.21 -15.14 7.28
N PHE A 683 24.57 -14.28 6.51
CA PHE A 683 24.14 -12.94 6.90
C PHE A 683 22.69 -12.80 6.49
N VAL A 684 21.80 -12.53 7.44
CA VAL A 684 20.36 -12.55 7.17
C VAL A 684 19.64 -11.34 7.74
N ASN A 685 18.75 -10.77 6.93
CA ASN A 685 17.81 -9.73 7.34
C ASN A 685 16.47 -10.38 7.73
N ALA A 686 16.21 -10.45 9.04
CA ALA A 686 14.97 -10.92 9.61
C ALA A 686 13.97 -9.76 9.74
N PHE A 687 13.08 -9.63 8.77
CA PHE A 687 11.98 -8.67 8.77
C PHE A 687 10.98 -8.97 9.89
N ILE A 688 10.71 -7.96 10.71
CA ILE A 688 9.75 -7.99 11.81
C ILE A 688 8.43 -7.40 11.34
N TYR A 689 7.37 -8.19 11.32
CA TYR A 689 6.01 -7.67 11.15
C TYR A 689 5.53 -7.09 12.47
N ASN A 690 5.57 -5.76 12.58
CA ASN A 690 5.30 -5.02 13.81
C ASN A 690 3.87 -5.24 14.34
N TRP A 691 2.89 -5.61 13.51
CA TRP A 691 1.50 -5.76 13.96
C TRP A 691 1.28 -6.95 14.89
N THR A 692 2.13 -7.97 14.83
CA THR A 692 1.93 -9.25 15.54
C THR A 692 3.13 -9.73 16.35
N SER A 693 4.26 -8.99 16.35
CA SER A 693 5.49 -9.38 17.04
C SER A 693 5.87 -8.36 18.13
N ASN A 694 6.51 -8.80 19.21
CA ASN A 694 7.09 -7.94 20.26
C ASN A 694 8.59 -8.25 20.48
N ILE A 695 9.28 -7.52 21.38
CA ILE A 695 10.72 -7.72 21.61
C ILE A 695 11.00 -9.08 22.27
N SER A 696 10.11 -9.54 23.16
CA SER A 696 10.25 -10.85 23.79
C SER A 696 10.20 -12.00 22.78
N ASP A 697 9.41 -11.87 21.71
CA ASP A 697 9.38 -12.86 20.61
C ASP A 697 10.74 -12.92 19.89
N LEU A 698 11.41 -11.79 19.69
CA LEU A 698 12.72 -11.75 19.05
C LEU A 698 13.79 -12.39 19.94
N LYS A 699 13.75 -12.10 21.24
CA LYS A 699 14.61 -12.77 22.22
C LYS A 699 14.39 -14.28 22.19
N LYS A 700 13.13 -14.72 22.20
CA LYS A 700 12.78 -16.14 22.17
C LYS A 700 13.22 -16.81 20.87
N THR A 701 13.13 -16.09 19.76
CA THR A 701 13.65 -16.55 18.46
C THR A 701 15.14 -16.87 18.54
N MET A 702 15.94 -15.98 19.14
CA MET A 702 17.38 -16.20 19.29
C MET A 702 17.70 -17.36 20.24
N GLU A 703 16.98 -17.50 21.35
CA GLU A 703 17.08 -18.67 22.23
C GLU A 703 16.81 -19.98 21.49
N LEU A 704 15.76 -19.98 20.64
CA LEU A 704 15.42 -21.14 19.84
C LEU A 704 16.50 -21.45 18.81
N LEU A 705 17.10 -20.44 18.18
CA LEU A 705 18.15 -20.59 17.17
C LEU A 705 19.45 -21.18 17.75
N GLY A 706 19.81 -20.79 18.97
CA GLY A 706 21.00 -21.27 19.68
C GLY A 706 22.31 -20.58 19.27
N ASP A 707 23.42 -21.04 19.83
CA ASP A 707 24.72 -20.34 19.82
C ASP A 707 25.37 -20.20 18.43
N ASP A 708 24.90 -20.94 17.42
CA ASP A 708 25.35 -20.80 16.03
C ASP A 708 24.87 -19.51 15.36
N TYR A 709 23.92 -18.82 16.00
CA TYR A 709 23.30 -17.59 15.50
C TYR A 709 23.65 -16.42 16.41
N VAL A 710 24.03 -15.30 15.79
CA VAL A 710 24.42 -14.07 16.51
C VAL A 710 23.52 -12.93 16.04
N ALA A 711 22.76 -12.33 16.97
CA ALA A 711 21.97 -11.15 16.67
C ALA A 711 22.89 -9.92 16.60
N VAL A 712 22.75 -9.12 15.54
CA VAL A 712 23.58 -7.94 15.27
C VAL A 712 22.72 -6.79 14.74
N LEU A 713 23.21 -5.56 14.86
CA LEU A 713 22.60 -4.41 14.19
C LEU A 713 22.75 -4.55 12.66
N PRO A 714 21.86 -3.93 11.85
CA PRO A 714 22.00 -3.91 10.40
C PRO A 714 23.39 -3.44 9.91
N SER A 715 23.97 -2.43 10.54
CA SER A 715 25.30 -1.92 10.17
C SER A 715 26.43 -2.87 10.53
N GLN A 716 26.29 -3.60 11.63
CA GLN A 716 27.21 -4.64 12.02
C GLN A 716 27.12 -5.84 11.06
N LEU A 717 25.92 -6.17 10.58
CA LEU A 717 25.71 -7.21 9.57
C LEU A 717 26.49 -6.89 8.28
N ASP A 718 26.41 -5.65 7.79
CA ASP A 718 27.16 -5.20 6.62
C ASP A 718 28.68 -5.25 6.85
N ALA A 719 29.16 -4.75 7.99
CA ALA A 719 30.58 -4.80 8.34
C ALA A 719 31.14 -6.24 8.36
N LEU A 720 30.39 -7.17 8.96
CA LEU A 720 30.77 -8.59 9.01
C LEU A 720 30.73 -9.24 7.62
N TYR A 721 29.74 -8.91 6.79
CA TYR A 721 29.65 -9.42 5.43
C TYR A 721 30.84 -8.95 4.59
N ARG A 722 31.20 -7.67 4.64
CA ARG A 722 32.37 -7.12 3.94
C ARG A 722 33.67 -7.78 4.41
N ALA A 723 33.87 -7.92 5.72
CA ALA A 723 35.02 -8.61 6.29
C ALA A 723 35.13 -10.07 5.83
N SER A 724 33.99 -10.76 5.63
CA SER A 724 33.99 -12.12 5.11
C SER A 724 34.48 -12.23 3.67
N ARG A 725 34.27 -11.17 2.88
CA ARG A 725 34.69 -11.10 1.46
C ARG A 725 36.15 -10.75 1.29
N GLU A 726 36.68 -9.85 2.11
CA GLU A 726 38.12 -9.50 2.09
C GLU A 726 39.00 -10.69 2.44
N LYS A 727 38.59 -11.50 3.43
CA LYS A 727 39.33 -12.70 3.87
C LYS A 727 39.24 -13.89 2.90
N THR A 728 38.40 -13.82 1.86
CA THR A 728 38.37 -14.81 0.77
C THR A 728 39.27 -14.45 -0.43
N VAL A 729 39.84 -13.24 -0.47
CA VAL A 729 40.66 -12.74 -1.58
C VAL A 729 42.17 -12.76 -1.26
N ALA A 730 42.57 -13.05 -0.02
CA ALA A 730 43.97 -13.33 0.28
C ALA A 730 44.38 -14.68 -0.35
N PRO A 731 45.35 -14.72 -1.28
CA PRO A 731 45.84 -15.99 -1.81
C PRO A 731 46.61 -16.74 -0.71
N PRO A 732 46.71 -18.09 -0.79
CA PRO A 732 47.55 -18.87 0.10
C PRO A 732 49.04 -18.48 0.03
#